data_AF-A0A378KVL5-F1
#
_entry.id   AF-A0A378KVL5-F1
#
_cell.length_a   1.000
_cell.length_b   1.000
_cell.length_c   1.000
_cell.angle_alpha   90.00
_cell.angle_beta   90.00
_cell.angle_gamma   90.00
#
_symmetry.space_group_name_H-M   'P 1'
#
loop_
_entity.id
_entity.type
_entity.pdbx_description
1 polymer ?
#
loop_
_entity_poly.entity_id
_entity_poly.type
_entity_poly.pdbx_seq_one_letter_code
_entity_poly.pdbx_strand_id
1 'polypeptide(L)'
;MQHIVTKFGGTSVSSRTTWNNIAAITKKHLKTGVQPVIVCSALTQISNKLEKAIEAALLDGHHSLLIDIQNSHFKLAEELEVSPDLIADELHQLEQWLTGIALLKQVPAKTHAQILSLGELMMTRLGHVFLQNQGINNKWYDARELLISTPVHGGESVNYLSARCDSEYDPDLIEKFLSSGAEAIITQGFFASNSQGETVLLGRGGSDTSAALLAGKLHASSCEIWTDVPGIYTANPHQLPHARLLKQLNYDEAQEIASMGAKVLHPNCIPPVRRANIPMVVKFTQLPEHSGTLITKDIDESAPLIKSIQVKHSILLISIDTLNMWQQVGFLADVFATFKNHGFSVDLLSSSEFNVTLSLDTNAKLYDRPAINALLSDLNEFGRAKLIEPCSAVSLVGHHIRTVLPHLGPALEVFDAKQVYLMSLASNDLNLTFVVDESQADKLCQKLHHLLIESNPQIFYYSKSWHEEFGKPNVRPTPWWESERDRLLSASSLYSPCYVYHSPTQANRAKLLLELQSIDKLFYAIKANPYPSILRTLEQEGIGFECVSIQELELVLNLFPDINKERILFTPNFAPKVEYEFALSVGCYVTIDSLYPLENWPELFKNREVIVRIDPGTGAGHHKHVSTGGNESKFGITQNDVGQIISLTKKHNIKVIGLHAHSGSGILTPDLWQQTALMLASLADQFPQVRSINLGGGLGIVEKPGQHPIDFASLDASLLAVKSRYPQLQIWLEPGRFFVAESGVILAKVTQCKEKGKVKFIGIETGMNSLIRPSLYGAYHEIVNLTRLYEEKAGFSHIVGPICESGDTLGYDRLLPVTKEGDVLLIANTGAYGHCMSSHYNLRPPAQEIVLE
;
A
#
# COMPACT_ATOMS: atom_id res chain seq x y z
N MET A 1 15.59 -44.26 -3.82
CA MET A 1 14.52 -43.31 -4.17
C MET A 1 14.92 -41.97 -3.57
N GLN A 2 14.91 -40.87 -4.33
CA GLN A 2 15.20 -39.53 -3.76
C GLN A 2 13.96 -39.01 -3.03
N HIS A 3 14.15 -38.22 -1.97
CA HIS A 3 13.05 -37.59 -1.24
C HIS A 3 12.79 -36.17 -1.74
N ILE A 4 11.54 -35.74 -1.61
CA ILE A 4 11.13 -34.34 -1.70
C ILE A 4 10.28 -34.02 -0.48
N VAL A 5 10.51 -32.89 0.18
CA VAL A 5 9.69 -32.47 1.33
C VAL A 5 8.69 -31.43 0.85
N THR A 6 7.40 -31.65 1.11
CA THR A 6 6.33 -30.72 0.76
C THR A 6 5.59 -30.30 2.01
N LYS A 7 5.57 -28.99 2.30
CA LYS A 7 4.86 -28.44 3.45
C LYS A 7 3.57 -27.78 3.03
N PHE A 8 2.47 -28.07 3.71
CA PHE A 8 1.17 -27.40 3.51
C PHE A 8 0.78 -26.59 4.75
N GLY A 9 0.55 -25.29 4.55
CA GLY A 9 0.09 -24.39 5.62
C GLY A 9 -1.36 -24.63 6.03
N GLY A 10 -1.80 -23.96 7.10
CA GLY A 10 -3.13 -24.17 7.66
C GLY A 10 -4.27 -23.94 6.67
N THR A 11 -4.17 -22.91 5.80
CA THR A 11 -5.17 -22.64 4.74
C THR A 11 -5.17 -23.70 3.65
N SER A 12 -4.03 -24.37 3.44
CA SER A 12 -3.85 -25.42 2.43
C SER A 12 -4.43 -26.77 2.87
N VAL A 13 -4.74 -26.96 4.15
CA VAL A 13 -5.30 -28.23 4.68
C VAL A 13 -6.75 -28.09 5.18
N SER A 14 -7.42 -26.98 4.87
CA SER A 14 -8.72 -26.63 5.45
C SER A 14 -9.96 -27.03 4.65
N SER A 15 -9.81 -27.59 3.47
CA SER A 15 -10.97 -27.89 2.61
C SER A 15 -10.75 -29.14 1.77
N ARG A 16 -11.84 -29.76 1.33
CA ARG A 16 -11.77 -30.87 0.36
C ARG A 16 -11.03 -30.48 -0.92
N THR A 17 -11.25 -29.27 -1.44
CA THR A 17 -10.60 -28.79 -2.67
C THR A 17 -9.09 -28.76 -2.53
N THR A 18 -8.57 -28.20 -1.43
CA THR A 18 -7.12 -28.13 -1.22
C THR A 18 -6.51 -29.50 -0.95
N TRP A 19 -7.22 -30.41 -0.27
CA TRP A 19 -6.80 -31.80 -0.10
C TRP A 19 -6.76 -32.60 -1.41
N ASN A 20 -7.72 -32.37 -2.32
CA ASN A 20 -7.65 -32.93 -3.67
C ASN A 20 -6.39 -32.44 -4.41
N ASN A 21 -6.03 -31.16 -4.25
CA ASN A 21 -4.80 -30.62 -4.82
C ASN A 21 -3.55 -31.24 -4.17
N ILE A 22 -3.53 -31.44 -2.84
CA ILE A 22 -2.44 -32.16 -2.16
C ILE A 22 -2.28 -33.57 -2.75
N ALA A 23 -3.37 -34.32 -2.92
CA ALA A 23 -3.32 -35.65 -3.53
C ALA A 23 -2.78 -35.61 -4.97
N ALA A 24 -3.17 -34.62 -5.77
CA ALA A 24 -2.67 -34.42 -7.13
C ALA A 24 -1.17 -34.09 -7.17
N ILE A 25 -0.71 -33.18 -6.29
CA ILE A 25 0.70 -32.81 -6.12
C ILE A 25 1.53 -34.04 -5.73
N THR A 26 1.07 -34.80 -4.73
CA THR A 26 1.74 -36.03 -4.29
C THR A 26 1.84 -37.04 -5.44
N LYS A 27 0.75 -37.29 -6.17
CA LYS A 27 0.76 -38.19 -7.34
C LYS A 27 1.71 -37.71 -8.45
N LYS A 28 1.85 -36.39 -8.65
CA LYS A 28 2.78 -35.81 -9.63
C LYS A 28 4.23 -36.14 -9.27
N HIS A 29 4.60 -36.00 -7.99
CA HIS A 29 5.93 -36.34 -7.50
C HIS A 29 6.20 -37.86 -7.52
N LEU A 30 5.21 -38.69 -7.17
CA LEU A 30 5.35 -40.15 -7.31
C LEU A 30 5.68 -40.58 -8.74
N LYS A 31 5.07 -39.93 -9.74
CA LYS A 31 5.35 -40.19 -11.16
C LYS A 31 6.77 -39.79 -11.59
N THR A 32 7.42 -38.86 -10.90
CA THR A 32 8.81 -38.48 -11.18
C THR A 32 9.83 -39.39 -10.48
N GLY A 33 9.37 -40.40 -9.72
CA GLY A 33 10.24 -41.39 -9.08
C GLY A 33 10.83 -40.95 -7.74
N VAL A 34 10.28 -39.89 -7.12
CA VAL A 34 10.68 -39.41 -5.79
C VAL A 34 9.64 -39.81 -4.74
N GLN A 35 10.08 -39.97 -3.49
CA GLN A 35 9.22 -40.24 -2.33
C GLN A 35 8.83 -38.90 -1.66
N PRO A 36 7.56 -38.48 -1.68
CA PRO A 36 7.13 -37.24 -1.05
C PRO A 36 7.01 -37.41 0.47
N VAL A 37 7.58 -36.47 1.22
CA VAL A 37 7.39 -36.31 2.67
C VAL A 37 6.51 -35.10 2.91
N ILE A 38 5.26 -35.36 3.25
CA ILE A 38 4.18 -34.39 3.41
C ILE A 38 4.16 -33.90 4.86
N VAL A 39 4.52 -32.63 5.06
CA VAL A 39 4.50 -31.95 6.35
C VAL A 39 3.29 -31.02 6.39
N CYS A 40 2.43 -31.15 7.38
CA CYS A 40 1.23 -30.33 7.44
C CYS A 40 1.12 -29.54 8.75
N SER A 41 0.64 -28.31 8.66
CA SER A 41 0.23 -27.48 9.79
C SER A 41 -1.15 -27.87 10.32
N ALA A 42 -1.52 -27.38 11.51
CA ALA A 42 -2.89 -27.49 12.00
C ALA A 42 -3.90 -26.85 11.03
N LEU A 43 -5.15 -27.30 11.12
CA LEU A 43 -6.28 -26.68 10.43
C LEU A 43 -6.33 -25.16 10.71
N THR A 44 -6.76 -24.36 9.73
CA THR A 44 -6.80 -22.89 9.85
C THR A 44 -7.48 -22.42 11.13
N GLN A 45 -6.83 -21.48 11.84
CA GLN A 45 -7.23 -20.94 13.15
C GLN A 45 -7.16 -21.90 14.34
N ILE A 46 -6.94 -23.21 14.17
CA ILE A 46 -6.94 -24.14 15.31
C ILE A 46 -5.84 -23.84 16.32
N SER A 47 -4.60 -23.55 15.91
CA SER A 47 -3.53 -23.19 16.86
C SER A 47 -3.89 -21.95 17.69
N ASN A 48 -4.54 -20.95 17.08
CA ASN A 48 -5.03 -19.76 17.81
C ASN A 48 -6.17 -20.09 18.77
N LYS A 49 -7.08 -21.00 18.38
CA LYS A 49 -8.17 -21.46 19.25
C LYS A 49 -7.64 -22.26 20.43
N LEU A 50 -6.62 -23.10 20.23
CA LEU A 50 -5.94 -23.85 21.28
C LEU A 50 -5.26 -22.91 22.28
N GLU A 51 -4.54 -21.89 21.82
CA GLU A 51 -3.94 -20.86 22.68
C GLU A 51 -5.01 -20.16 23.54
N LYS A 52 -6.09 -19.71 22.90
CA LYS A 52 -7.23 -19.08 23.60
C LYS A 52 -7.92 -20.05 24.57
N ALA A 53 -7.99 -21.35 24.25
CA ALA A 53 -8.59 -22.35 25.11
C ALA A 53 -7.77 -22.55 26.38
N ILE A 54 -6.43 -22.50 26.29
CA ILE A 54 -5.52 -22.51 27.44
C ILE A 54 -5.77 -21.28 28.33
N GLU A 55 -5.80 -20.08 27.74
CA GLU A 55 -6.08 -18.83 28.47
C GLU A 55 -7.46 -18.87 29.16
N ALA A 56 -8.48 -19.32 28.44
CA ALA A 56 -9.83 -19.46 28.97
C ALA A 56 -9.92 -20.55 30.06
N ALA A 57 -9.14 -21.62 29.97
CA ALA A 57 -9.14 -22.70 30.96
C ALA A 57 -8.68 -22.19 32.34
N LEU A 58 -7.71 -21.28 32.39
CA LEU A 58 -7.30 -20.62 33.64
C LEU A 58 -8.49 -19.92 34.33
N LEU A 59 -9.44 -19.41 33.55
CA LEU A 59 -10.66 -18.74 34.02
C LEU A 59 -11.89 -19.65 34.07
N ASP A 60 -11.75 -20.96 33.87
CA ASP A 60 -12.84 -21.95 33.81
C ASP A 60 -13.82 -21.76 32.62
N GLY A 61 -13.40 -21.05 31.57
CA GLY A 61 -14.23 -20.68 30.41
C GLY A 61 -13.95 -21.45 29.11
N HIS A 62 -13.26 -22.60 29.16
CA HIS A 62 -12.72 -23.27 27.98
C HIS A 62 -13.72 -24.13 27.17
N HIS A 63 -14.85 -24.52 27.77
CA HIS A 63 -15.80 -25.47 27.18
C HIS A 63 -16.31 -25.07 25.78
N SER A 64 -16.61 -23.78 25.57
CA SER A 64 -17.10 -23.30 24.26
C SER A 64 -16.04 -23.40 23.16
N LEU A 65 -14.77 -23.11 23.50
CA LEU A 65 -13.65 -23.22 22.57
C LEU A 65 -13.32 -24.67 22.24
N LEU A 66 -13.42 -25.58 23.22
CA LEU A 66 -13.28 -27.03 22.99
C LEU A 66 -14.29 -27.53 21.95
N ILE A 67 -15.57 -27.18 22.11
CA ILE A 67 -16.64 -27.55 21.17
C ILE A 67 -16.38 -26.96 19.77
N ASP A 68 -15.93 -25.72 19.70
CA ASP A 68 -15.61 -25.07 18.42
C ASP A 68 -14.42 -25.75 17.70
N ILE A 69 -13.38 -26.13 18.44
CA ILE A 69 -12.25 -26.91 17.91
C ILE A 69 -12.75 -28.27 17.40
N GLN A 70 -13.58 -28.98 18.17
CA GLN A 70 -14.14 -30.27 17.78
C GLN A 70 -14.98 -30.15 16.50
N ASN A 71 -15.93 -29.21 16.45
CA ASN A 71 -16.79 -28.99 15.29
C ASN A 71 -16.00 -28.65 14.02
N SER A 72 -14.92 -27.87 14.16
CA SER A 72 -14.05 -27.52 13.04
C SER A 72 -13.40 -28.76 12.41
N HIS A 73 -12.94 -29.72 13.22
CA HIS A 73 -12.36 -30.97 12.72
C HIS A 73 -13.41 -31.94 12.18
N PHE A 74 -14.56 -32.06 12.85
CA PHE A 74 -15.64 -32.94 12.39
C PHE A 74 -16.20 -32.51 11.04
N LYS A 75 -16.36 -31.20 10.83
CA LYS A 75 -16.72 -30.64 9.53
C LYS A 75 -15.71 -31.04 8.44
N LEU A 76 -14.41 -30.91 8.72
CA LEU A 76 -13.39 -31.33 7.76
C LEU A 76 -13.44 -32.85 7.50
N ALA A 77 -13.59 -33.67 8.55
CA ALA A 77 -13.69 -35.12 8.41
C ALA A 77 -14.87 -35.52 7.50
N GLU A 78 -16.02 -34.86 7.66
CA GLU A 78 -17.19 -35.02 6.79
C GLU A 78 -16.88 -34.62 5.34
N GLU A 79 -16.29 -33.44 5.10
CA GLU A 79 -15.89 -32.99 3.76
C GLU A 79 -14.87 -33.92 3.08
N LEU A 80 -13.98 -34.53 3.86
CA LEU A 80 -12.98 -35.49 3.41
C LEU A 80 -13.52 -36.93 3.29
N GLU A 81 -14.76 -37.18 3.72
CA GLU A 81 -15.39 -38.49 3.74
C GLU A 81 -14.58 -39.52 4.56
N VAL A 82 -14.02 -39.08 5.70
CA VAL A 82 -13.30 -39.93 6.66
C VAL A 82 -14.00 -39.97 8.02
N SER A 83 -13.75 -41.02 8.81
CA SER A 83 -14.37 -41.13 10.14
C SER A 83 -13.83 -40.07 11.11
N PRO A 84 -14.68 -39.32 11.82
CA PRO A 84 -14.25 -38.44 12.90
C PRO A 84 -13.64 -39.19 14.09
N ASP A 85 -13.90 -40.50 14.23
CA ASP A 85 -13.35 -41.33 15.31
C ASP A 85 -11.81 -41.42 15.29
N LEU A 86 -11.20 -41.12 14.13
CA LEU A 86 -9.75 -41.12 13.95
C LEU A 86 -9.02 -40.17 14.91
N ILE A 87 -9.71 -39.15 15.42
CA ILE A 87 -9.16 -38.10 16.30
C ILE A 87 -9.81 -38.07 17.69
N ALA A 88 -10.60 -39.10 18.03
CA ALA A 88 -11.32 -39.14 19.31
C ALA A 88 -10.39 -39.13 20.52
N ASP A 89 -9.26 -39.84 20.44
CA ASP A 89 -8.26 -39.89 21.50
C ASP A 89 -7.63 -38.52 21.77
N GLU A 90 -7.26 -37.79 20.71
CA GLU A 90 -6.68 -36.45 20.82
C GLU A 90 -7.68 -35.45 21.41
N LEU A 91 -8.95 -35.51 21.01
CA LEU A 91 -10.00 -34.64 21.56
C LEU A 91 -10.23 -34.93 23.04
N HIS A 92 -10.22 -36.20 23.43
CA HIS A 92 -10.33 -36.58 24.83
C HIS A 92 -9.13 -36.10 25.66
N GLN A 93 -7.90 -36.21 25.12
CA GLN A 93 -6.70 -35.67 25.76
C GLN A 93 -6.77 -34.15 25.92
N LEU A 94 -7.24 -33.43 24.91
CA LEU A 94 -7.44 -31.97 24.97
C LEU A 94 -8.38 -31.60 26.11
N GLU A 95 -9.53 -32.27 26.21
CA GLU A 95 -10.50 -32.06 27.28
C GLU A 95 -9.88 -32.31 28.67
N GLN A 96 -9.17 -33.42 28.83
CA GLN A 96 -8.50 -33.75 30.11
C GLN A 96 -7.47 -32.70 30.51
N TRP A 97 -6.63 -32.23 29.58
CA TRP A 97 -5.62 -31.22 29.88
C TRP A 97 -6.22 -29.85 30.18
N LEU A 98 -7.23 -29.40 29.42
CA LEU A 98 -7.92 -28.14 29.70
C LEU A 98 -8.65 -28.18 31.05
N THR A 99 -9.29 -29.30 31.38
CA THR A 99 -9.89 -29.52 32.70
C THR A 99 -8.83 -29.49 33.80
N GLY A 100 -7.69 -30.13 33.58
CA GLY A 100 -6.54 -30.08 34.51
C GLY A 100 -6.03 -28.67 34.75
N ILE A 101 -5.90 -27.85 33.70
CA ILE A 101 -5.53 -26.43 33.81
C ILE A 101 -6.60 -25.65 34.58
N ALA A 102 -7.89 -25.92 34.33
CA ALA A 102 -8.98 -25.26 35.03
C ALA A 102 -9.00 -25.58 36.53
N LEU A 103 -8.62 -26.80 36.92
CA LEU A 103 -8.52 -27.22 38.32
C LEU A 103 -7.26 -26.69 39.02
N LEU A 104 -6.10 -26.74 38.35
CA LEU A 104 -4.81 -26.38 38.92
C LEU A 104 -4.49 -24.89 38.82
N LYS A 105 -5.20 -24.15 37.94
CA LYS A 105 -4.99 -22.72 37.66
C LYS A 105 -3.55 -22.38 37.25
N GLN A 106 -2.87 -23.33 36.62
CA GLN A 106 -1.52 -23.19 36.12
C GLN A 106 -1.36 -23.95 34.81
N VAL A 107 -0.53 -23.41 33.92
CA VAL A 107 -0.11 -24.08 32.69
C VAL A 107 1.43 -24.12 32.60
N PRO A 108 2.06 -25.26 32.90
CA PRO A 108 3.49 -25.47 32.66
C PRO A 108 3.82 -25.44 31.16
N ALA A 109 5.03 -24.98 30.80
CA ALA A 109 5.46 -24.90 29.39
C ALA A 109 5.39 -26.25 28.65
N LYS A 110 5.66 -27.35 29.36
CA LYS A 110 5.51 -28.71 28.85
C LYS A 110 4.07 -29.02 28.43
N THR A 111 3.10 -28.75 29.30
CA THR A 111 1.67 -28.99 29.02
C THR A 111 1.16 -28.08 27.92
N HIS A 112 1.62 -26.83 27.88
CA HIS A 112 1.33 -25.88 26.81
C HIS A 112 1.77 -26.43 25.45
N ALA A 113 3.01 -26.92 25.34
CA ALA A 113 3.54 -27.56 24.13
C ALA A 113 2.71 -28.77 23.69
N GLN A 114 2.28 -29.61 24.63
CA GLN A 114 1.46 -30.78 24.36
C GLN A 114 0.09 -30.41 23.77
N ILE A 115 -0.62 -29.45 24.39
CA ILE A 115 -1.93 -29.00 23.91
C ILE A 115 -1.83 -28.44 22.49
N LEU A 116 -0.85 -27.56 22.23
CA LEU A 116 -0.73 -26.96 20.92
C LEU A 116 -0.39 -27.97 19.82
N SER A 117 0.39 -29.02 20.12
CA SER A 117 0.73 -30.08 19.16
C SER A 117 -0.48 -30.88 18.65
N LEU A 118 -1.59 -30.89 19.40
CA LEU A 118 -2.78 -31.66 19.02
C LEU A 118 -3.42 -31.17 17.72
N GLY A 119 -3.25 -29.88 17.38
CA GLY A 119 -3.81 -29.31 16.14
C GLY A 119 -3.27 -30.01 14.89
N GLU A 120 -1.95 -30.11 14.76
CA GLU A 120 -1.28 -30.82 13.67
C GLU A 120 -1.51 -32.34 13.73
N LEU A 121 -1.53 -32.94 14.93
CA LEU A 121 -1.79 -34.37 15.11
C LEU A 121 -3.16 -34.76 14.56
N MET A 122 -4.23 -34.10 15.00
CA MET A 122 -5.59 -34.36 14.54
C MET A 122 -5.71 -34.20 13.02
N MET A 123 -5.16 -33.10 12.48
CA MET A 123 -5.23 -32.81 11.05
C MET A 123 -4.48 -33.87 10.21
N THR A 124 -3.29 -34.31 10.63
CA THR A 124 -2.51 -35.30 9.87
C THR A 124 -3.13 -36.70 9.91
N ARG A 125 -3.84 -37.05 10.99
CA ARG A 125 -4.60 -38.31 11.09
C ARG A 125 -5.73 -38.37 10.06
N LEU A 126 -6.51 -37.30 9.94
CA LEU A 126 -7.56 -37.20 8.93
C LEU A 126 -6.95 -37.25 7.50
N GLY A 127 -5.88 -36.46 7.29
CA GLY A 127 -5.18 -36.39 6.02
C GLY A 127 -4.58 -37.71 5.55
N HIS A 128 -4.01 -38.50 6.47
CA HIS A 128 -3.43 -39.81 6.20
C HIS A 128 -4.45 -40.77 5.54
N VAL A 129 -5.61 -40.91 6.18
CA VAL A 129 -6.69 -41.79 5.69
C VAL A 129 -7.29 -41.24 4.41
N PHE A 130 -7.46 -39.92 4.29
CA PHE A 130 -7.91 -39.31 3.04
C PHE A 130 -6.98 -39.64 1.87
N LEU A 131 -5.66 -39.52 2.02
CA LEU A 131 -4.70 -39.84 0.96
C LEU A 131 -4.72 -41.34 0.61
N GLN A 132 -4.95 -42.23 1.58
CA GLN A 132 -5.15 -43.66 1.31
C GLN A 132 -6.41 -43.91 0.48
N ASN A 133 -7.53 -43.24 0.82
CA ASN A 133 -8.78 -43.31 0.05
C ASN A 133 -8.61 -42.78 -1.39
N GLN A 134 -7.65 -41.85 -1.61
CA GLN A 134 -7.28 -41.37 -2.94
C GLN A 134 -6.33 -42.32 -3.70
N GLY A 135 -6.02 -43.50 -3.16
CA GLY A 135 -5.18 -44.52 -3.79
C GLY A 135 -3.67 -44.23 -3.67
N ILE A 136 -3.24 -43.49 -2.65
CA ILE A 136 -1.81 -43.25 -2.37
C ILE A 136 -1.40 -44.10 -1.18
N ASN A 137 -0.49 -45.05 -1.37
CA ASN A 137 0.06 -45.86 -0.27
C ASN A 137 0.99 -45.00 0.58
N ASN A 138 0.44 -44.29 1.56
CA ASN A 138 1.19 -43.42 2.45
C ASN A 138 1.25 -43.96 3.88
N LYS A 139 2.31 -43.60 4.60
CA LYS A 139 2.51 -43.95 6.01
C LYS A 139 2.61 -42.71 6.89
N TRP A 140 1.88 -42.73 8.00
CA TRP A 140 1.91 -41.67 9.00
C TRP A 140 3.04 -41.91 10.00
N TYR A 141 3.82 -40.86 10.27
CA TYR A 141 4.84 -40.84 11.32
C TYR A 141 4.65 -39.62 12.23
N ASP A 142 4.87 -39.83 13.52
CA ASP A 142 4.85 -38.76 14.51
C ASP A 142 6.13 -37.93 14.42
N ALA A 143 6.01 -36.60 14.32
CA ALA A 143 7.15 -35.69 14.21
C ALA A 143 8.14 -35.79 15.39
N ARG A 144 7.68 -36.23 16.56
CA ARG A 144 8.51 -36.49 17.75
C ARG A 144 9.51 -37.62 17.53
N GLU A 145 9.24 -38.54 16.62
CA GLU A 145 10.18 -39.61 16.25
C GLU A 145 11.18 -39.18 15.17
N LEU A 146 10.97 -38.03 14.54
CA LEU A 146 11.73 -37.59 13.36
C LEU A 146 12.66 -36.41 13.68
N LEU A 147 12.24 -35.54 14.60
CA LEU A 147 12.95 -34.34 15.00
C LEU A 147 13.19 -34.37 16.51
N ILE A 148 14.47 -34.28 16.89
CA ILE A 148 14.91 -34.20 18.28
C ILE A 148 15.55 -32.82 18.50
N SER A 149 15.12 -32.13 19.55
CA SER A 149 15.63 -30.81 19.91
C SER A 149 16.93 -30.90 20.71
N THR A 150 17.75 -29.87 20.57
CA THR A 150 18.98 -29.68 21.32
C THR A 150 18.74 -28.61 22.39
N PRO A 151 19.05 -28.89 23.68
CA PRO A 151 18.88 -27.90 24.74
C PRO A 151 19.73 -26.65 24.48
N VAL A 152 19.13 -25.48 24.67
CA VAL A 152 19.80 -24.18 24.59
C VAL A 152 19.88 -23.51 25.95
N HIS A 153 20.90 -22.66 26.16
CA HIS A 153 20.98 -21.79 27.32
C HIS A 153 19.78 -20.84 27.35
N GLY A 154 18.92 -21.02 28.35
CA GLY A 154 17.66 -20.29 28.54
C GLY A 154 16.79 -20.97 29.60
N GLY A 155 15.66 -20.36 29.96
CA GLY A 155 14.68 -20.97 30.87
C GLY A 155 13.91 -22.12 30.21
N GLU A 156 13.18 -22.91 31.00
CA GLU A 156 12.36 -24.04 30.52
C GLU A 156 11.40 -23.64 29.40
N SER A 157 10.78 -22.46 29.49
CA SER A 157 9.85 -21.96 28.47
C SER A 157 10.49 -21.90 27.07
N VAL A 158 11.76 -21.52 26.95
CA VAL A 158 12.46 -21.47 25.65
C VAL A 158 12.65 -22.87 25.09
N ASN A 159 13.10 -23.80 25.93
CA ASN A 159 13.37 -25.18 25.53
C ASN A 159 12.10 -25.99 25.21
N TYR A 160 10.92 -25.55 25.68
CA TYR A 160 9.64 -26.20 25.38
C TYR A 160 8.81 -25.50 24.29
N LEU A 161 8.82 -24.17 24.22
CA LEU A 161 7.93 -23.41 23.33
C LEU A 161 8.65 -22.85 22.10
N SER A 162 9.97 -22.87 22.07
CA SER A 162 10.80 -22.34 20.98
C SER A 162 12.11 -23.13 20.85
N ALA A 163 11.98 -24.46 20.92
CA ALA A 163 13.07 -25.41 20.82
C ALA A 163 13.76 -25.34 19.46
N ARG A 164 15.04 -25.71 19.44
CA ARG A 164 15.85 -25.79 18.22
C ARG A 164 16.18 -27.24 17.94
N CYS A 165 16.04 -27.66 16.70
CA CYS A 165 16.47 -28.96 16.22
C CYS A 165 17.64 -28.80 15.26
N ASP A 166 18.40 -29.86 15.12
CA ASP A 166 19.45 -29.93 14.12
C ASP A 166 18.94 -30.51 12.79
N SER A 167 19.64 -30.17 11.71
CA SER A 167 19.34 -30.53 10.33
C SER A 167 20.44 -31.39 9.70
N GLU A 168 21.36 -31.96 10.48
CA GLU A 168 22.40 -32.84 9.94
C GLU A 168 21.80 -34.08 9.28
N TYR A 169 22.48 -34.52 8.22
CA TYR A 169 22.10 -35.68 7.43
C TYR A 169 21.97 -36.94 8.29
N ASP A 170 20.86 -37.65 8.12
CA ASP A 170 20.44 -38.77 8.95
C ASP A 170 20.16 -40.00 8.07
N PRO A 171 21.17 -40.87 7.85
CA PRO A 171 21.01 -42.05 6.99
C PRO A 171 20.02 -43.06 7.55
N ASP A 172 19.91 -43.16 8.88
CA ASP A 172 19.01 -44.11 9.55
C ASP A 172 17.54 -43.70 9.32
N LEU A 173 17.26 -42.40 9.32
CA LEU A 173 15.93 -41.88 8.97
C LEU A 173 15.52 -42.22 7.53
N ILE A 174 16.46 -42.13 6.59
CA ILE A 174 16.24 -42.51 5.19
C ILE A 174 15.95 -44.01 5.09
N GLU A 175 16.74 -44.85 5.76
CA GLU A 175 16.50 -46.29 5.79
C GLU A 175 15.13 -46.63 6.42
N LYS A 176 14.75 -45.94 7.50
CA LYS A 176 13.42 -46.05 8.14
C LYS A 176 12.28 -45.75 7.17
N PHE A 177 12.41 -44.75 6.30
CA PHE A 177 11.39 -44.39 5.33
C PHE A 177 11.35 -45.36 4.14
N LEU A 178 12.50 -45.77 3.61
CA LEU A 178 12.57 -46.70 2.49
C LEU A 178 12.12 -48.12 2.88
N SER A 179 12.51 -48.61 4.06
CA SER A 179 12.12 -49.92 4.58
C SER A 179 10.62 -50.02 4.91
N SER A 180 9.93 -48.89 5.06
CA SER A 180 8.49 -48.86 5.34
C SER A 180 7.63 -49.39 4.19
N GLY A 181 8.16 -49.42 2.95
CA GLY A 181 7.43 -49.80 1.75
C GLY A 181 6.35 -48.80 1.31
N ALA A 182 6.25 -47.63 1.95
CA ALA A 182 5.29 -46.59 1.60
C ALA A 182 5.75 -45.78 0.38
N GLU A 183 4.81 -45.38 -0.47
CA GLU A 183 5.07 -44.49 -1.60
C GLU A 183 5.26 -43.04 -1.12
N ALA A 184 4.54 -42.63 -0.07
CA ALA A 184 4.64 -41.30 0.52
C ALA A 184 4.64 -41.35 2.05
N ILE A 185 5.21 -40.34 2.68
CA ILE A 185 5.22 -40.17 4.13
C ILE A 185 4.38 -38.96 4.49
N ILE A 186 3.56 -39.04 5.55
CA ILE A 186 2.83 -37.90 6.10
C ILE A 186 3.23 -37.72 7.57
N THR A 187 3.52 -36.47 7.97
CA THR A 187 3.92 -36.11 9.32
C THR A 187 3.52 -34.67 9.67
N GLN A 188 3.69 -34.30 10.92
CA GLN A 188 3.31 -33.00 11.46
C GLN A 188 4.45 -31.98 11.29
N GLY A 189 4.07 -30.72 11.17
CA GLY A 189 5.00 -29.61 11.41
C GLY A 189 4.95 -29.11 12.86
N PHE A 190 5.64 -28.01 13.13
CA PHE A 190 5.51 -27.17 14.33
C PHE A 190 6.06 -27.73 15.64
N PHE A 191 6.06 -29.05 15.85
CA PHE A 191 6.58 -29.67 17.07
C PHE A 191 7.60 -30.79 16.79
N ALA A 192 8.33 -31.16 17.85
CA ALA A 192 9.40 -32.14 17.89
C ALA A 192 9.45 -32.82 19.27
N SER A 193 10.39 -33.74 19.49
CA SER A 193 10.71 -34.26 20.82
C SER A 193 11.96 -33.60 21.39
N ASN A 194 12.11 -33.57 22.72
CA ASN A 194 13.41 -33.36 23.35
C ASN A 194 14.14 -34.70 23.57
N SER A 195 15.37 -34.66 24.10
CA SER A 195 16.16 -35.87 24.39
C SER A 195 15.54 -36.83 25.42
N GLN A 196 14.48 -36.40 26.13
CA GLN A 196 13.74 -37.19 27.10
C GLN A 196 12.43 -37.77 26.49
N GLY A 197 12.17 -37.52 25.20
CA GLY A 197 10.96 -37.96 24.51
C GLY A 197 9.73 -37.08 24.75
N GLU A 198 9.88 -35.92 25.37
CA GLU A 198 8.79 -35.00 25.68
C GLU A 198 8.52 -34.05 24.51
N THR A 199 7.27 -33.59 24.37
CA THR A 199 6.86 -32.72 23.26
C THR A 199 7.37 -31.30 23.44
N VAL A 200 7.99 -30.75 22.40
CA VAL A 200 8.46 -29.37 22.33
C VAL A 200 8.00 -28.70 21.04
N LEU A 201 7.81 -27.39 21.05
CA LEU A 201 7.44 -26.58 19.89
C LEU A 201 8.65 -25.89 19.29
N LEU A 202 8.63 -25.68 17.97
CA LEU A 202 9.68 -24.98 17.24
C LEU A 202 9.43 -23.46 17.15
N GLY A 203 8.43 -22.95 17.88
CA GLY A 203 8.03 -21.55 17.86
C GLY A 203 7.27 -21.14 16.59
N ARG A 204 7.21 -19.82 16.33
CA ARG A 204 6.51 -19.27 15.16
C ARG A 204 7.10 -19.80 13.86
N GLY A 205 6.22 -20.07 12.88
CA GLY A 205 6.61 -20.70 11.62
C GLY A 205 7.22 -22.09 11.78
N GLY A 206 6.92 -22.77 12.90
CA GLY A 206 7.51 -24.07 13.21
C GLY A 206 7.23 -25.11 12.14
N SER A 207 6.10 -25.09 11.41
CA SER A 207 5.85 -26.04 10.33
C SER A 207 6.77 -25.86 9.12
N ASP A 208 7.06 -24.61 8.72
CA ASP A 208 8.04 -24.35 7.64
C ASP A 208 9.42 -24.84 8.09
N THR A 209 9.75 -24.57 9.36
CA THR A 209 11.01 -24.98 9.99
C THR A 209 11.12 -26.51 10.04
N SER A 210 10.08 -27.24 10.44
CA SER A 210 10.04 -28.71 10.43
C SER A 210 10.33 -29.27 9.03
N ALA A 211 9.71 -28.72 8.00
CA ALA A 211 9.92 -29.16 6.63
C ALA A 211 11.36 -28.94 6.16
N ALA A 212 11.95 -27.79 6.47
CA ALA A 212 13.33 -27.50 6.16
C ALA A 212 14.33 -28.38 6.93
N LEU A 213 14.06 -28.65 8.21
CA LEU A 213 14.86 -29.56 9.04
C LEU A 213 14.83 -30.98 8.48
N LEU A 214 13.64 -31.50 8.16
CA LEU A 214 13.47 -32.82 7.54
C LEU A 214 14.14 -32.89 6.16
N ALA A 215 14.05 -31.82 5.36
CA ALA A 215 14.74 -31.75 4.08
C ALA A 215 16.25 -31.88 4.25
N GLY A 216 16.84 -31.19 5.23
CA GLY A 216 18.25 -31.31 5.59
C GLY A 216 18.63 -32.73 6.02
N LYS A 217 17.88 -33.31 6.95
CA LYS A 217 18.11 -34.68 7.45
C LYS A 217 18.06 -35.73 6.35
N LEU A 218 17.13 -35.59 5.40
CA LEU A 218 16.93 -36.55 4.32
C LEU A 218 17.84 -36.30 3.10
N HIS A 219 18.66 -35.24 3.11
CA HIS A 219 19.29 -34.69 1.90
C HIS A 219 18.30 -34.65 0.72
N ALA A 220 17.12 -34.08 0.97
CA ALA A 220 16.05 -34.02 -0.01
C ALA A 220 16.47 -33.26 -1.26
N SER A 221 15.92 -33.66 -2.41
CA SER A 221 16.17 -32.99 -3.69
C SER A 221 15.62 -31.56 -3.74
N SER A 222 14.55 -31.28 -3.00
CA SER A 222 13.92 -29.98 -2.89
C SER A 222 13.03 -29.90 -1.64
N CYS A 223 12.79 -28.69 -1.14
CA CYS A 223 11.83 -28.38 -0.10
C CYS A 223 10.75 -27.44 -0.66
N GLU A 224 9.52 -27.91 -0.83
CA GLU A 224 8.41 -27.11 -1.35
C GLU A 224 7.54 -26.59 -0.20
N ILE A 225 7.32 -25.27 -0.14
CA ILE A 225 6.43 -24.62 0.81
C ILE A 225 5.17 -24.19 0.06
N TRP A 226 4.07 -24.90 0.32
CA TRP A 226 2.77 -24.68 -0.30
C TRP A 226 1.89 -23.80 0.59
N THR A 227 1.50 -22.66 0.04
CA THR A 227 0.83 -21.56 0.74
C THR A 227 -0.41 -21.07 -0.05
N ASP A 228 -1.09 -20.06 0.47
CA ASP A 228 -2.27 -19.41 -0.11
C ASP A 228 -1.94 -18.22 -1.04
N VAL A 229 -0.66 -17.92 -1.22
CA VAL A 229 -0.17 -17.00 -2.25
C VAL A 229 0.73 -17.72 -3.25
N PRO A 230 0.87 -17.23 -4.49
CA PRO A 230 1.64 -17.95 -5.50
C PRO A 230 3.14 -18.01 -5.31
N GLY A 231 3.70 -17.13 -4.47
CA GLY A 231 5.13 -17.05 -4.19
C GLY A 231 5.44 -15.78 -3.41
N ILE A 232 6.69 -15.35 -3.45
CA ILE A 232 7.16 -14.10 -2.82
C ILE A 232 7.06 -12.97 -3.86
N TYR A 233 6.50 -11.84 -3.45
CA TYR A 233 6.27 -10.67 -4.30
C TYR A 233 7.19 -9.51 -3.91
N THR A 234 7.39 -8.58 -4.84
CA THR A 234 8.17 -7.35 -4.66
C THR A 234 7.62 -6.43 -3.56
N ALA A 235 6.36 -6.59 -3.16
CA ALA A 235 5.71 -5.98 -2.01
C ALA A 235 4.50 -6.85 -1.62
N ASN A 236 3.80 -6.53 -0.53
CA ASN A 236 2.56 -7.24 -0.17
C ASN A 236 1.48 -7.03 -1.26
N PRO A 237 1.09 -8.07 -2.01
CA PRO A 237 0.19 -7.91 -3.15
C PRO A 237 -1.25 -7.52 -2.77
N HIS A 238 -1.65 -7.76 -1.52
CA HIS A 238 -2.97 -7.34 -1.03
C HIS A 238 -3.04 -5.84 -0.72
N GLN A 239 -1.90 -5.22 -0.41
CA GLN A 239 -1.78 -3.77 -0.18
C GLN A 239 -1.39 -3.03 -1.46
N LEU A 240 -0.56 -3.67 -2.30
CA LEU A 240 -0.07 -3.12 -3.54
C LEU A 240 -0.33 -4.10 -4.70
N PRO A 241 -1.45 -3.97 -5.43
CA PRO A 241 -1.79 -4.88 -6.52
C PRO A 241 -0.77 -4.93 -7.67
N HIS A 242 0.08 -3.90 -7.79
CA HIS A 242 1.18 -3.84 -8.78
C HIS A 242 2.44 -4.59 -8.34
N ALA A 243 2.45 -5.16 -7.13
CA ALA A 243 3.52 -6.04 -6.69
C ALA A 243 3.67 -7.19 -7.69
N ARG A 244 4.92 -7.50 -8.06
CA ARG A 244 5.26 -8.52 -9.04
C ARG A 244 5.85 -9.74 -8.36
N LEU A 245 5.57 -10.93 -8.89
CA LEU A 245 6.13 -12.16 -8.32
C LEU A 245 7.64 -12.24 -8.64
N LEU A 246 8.42 -12.55 -7.61
CA LEU A 246 9.85 -12.83 -7.68
C LEU A 246 10.04 -14.30 -8.07
N LYS A 247 10.53 -14.57 -9.29
CA LYS A 247 10.70 -15.94 -9.77
C LYS A 247 11.84 -16.67 -9.07
N GLN A 248 12.90 -15.94 -8.76
CA GLN A 248 14.10 -16.50 -8.14
C GLN A 248 14.69 -15.53 -7.12
N LEU A 249 15.16 -16.09 -6.00
CA LEU A 249 15.89 -15.40 -4.94
C LEU A 249 17.05 -16.26 -4.48
N ASN A 250 18.10 -15.63 -3.97
CA ASN A 250 19.09 -16.34 -3.20
C ASN A 250 18.64 -16.51 -1.74
N TYR A 251 19.31 -17.39 -0.99
CA TYR A 251 18.95 -17.63 0.42
C TYR A 251 19.03 -16.38 1.30
N ASP A 252 20.00 -15.51 1.07
CA ASP A 252 20.20 -14.33 1.93
C ASP A 252 19.13 -13.26 1.65
N GLU A 253 18.77 -13.05 0.38
CA GLU A 253 17.64 -12.20 -0.01
C GLU A 253 16.32 -12.72 0.57
N ALA A 254 16.06 -14.02 0.44
CA ALA A 254 14.86 -14.63 0.99
C ALA A 254 14.81 -14.52 2.52
N GLN A 255 15.95 -14.64 3.20
CA GLN A 255 16.08 -14.51 4.65
C GLN A 255 15.72 -13.11 5.12
N GLU A 256 16.21 -12.09 4.42
CA GLU A 256 15.92 -10.68 4.69
C GLU A 256 14.46 -10.33 4.38
N ILE A 257 13.89 -10.82 3.26
CA ILE A 257 12.46 -10.60 2.97
C ILE A 257 11.58 -11.24 4.04
N ALA A 258 11.89 -12.46 4.46
CA ALA A 258 11.13 -13.20 5.48
C ALA A 258 11.22 -12.54 6.87
N SER A 259 12.37 -11.98 7.25
CA SER A 259 12.53 -11.31 8.55
C SER A 259 11.77 -9.98 8.64
N MET A 260 11.62 -9.28 7.51
CA MET A 260 10.94 -7.96 7.43
C MET A 260 9.41 -8.04 7.39
N GLY A 261 8.82 -9.21 7.69
CA GLY A 261 7.37 -9.37 7.85
C GLY A 261 6.64 -9.91 6.62
N ALA A 262 7.34 -10.41 5.60
CA ALA A 262 6.72 -11.18 4.54
C ALA A 262 6.11 -12.47 5.12
N LYS A 263 4.78 -12.49 5.32
CA LYS A 263 4.04 -13.59 5.97
C LYS A 263 4.04 -14.92 5.18
N VAL A 264 4.70 -14.95 4.03
CA VAL A 264 4.71 -16.09 3.10
C VAL A 264 5.61 -17.22 3.59
N LEU A 265 6.73 -16.88 4.24
CA LEU A 265 7.75 -17.82 4.65
C LEU A 265 8.35 -17.38 5.99
N HIS A 266 8.54 -18.31 6.93
CA HIS A 266 9.20 -17.97 8.18
C HIS A 266 10.73 -17.98 8.05
N PRO A 267 11.47 -16.97 8.58
CA PRO A 267 12.92 -16.87 8.42
C PRO A 267 13.71 -18.09 8.94
N ASN A 268 13.21 -18.80 9.97
CA ASN A 268 13.93 -19.95 10.55
C ASN A 268 14.01 -21.19 9.65
N CYS A 269 13.22 -21.26 8.57
CA CYS A 269 13.26 -22.42 7.68
C CYS A 269 14.36 -22.34 6.59
N ILE A 270 14.96 -21.18 6.37
CA ILE A 270 15.99 -21.01 5.33
C ILE A 270 17.35 -21.59 5.74
N PRO A 271 17.85 -21.41 7.00
CA PRO A 271 19.17 -21.92 7.38
C PRO A 271 19.38 -23.43 7.19
N PRO A 272 18.43 -24.33 7.54
CA PRO A 272 18.60 -25.77 7.32
C PRO A 272 18.84 -26.13 5.86
N VAL A 273 18.00 -25.62 4.95
CA VAL A 273 18.13 -25.91 3.51
C VAL A 273 19.36 -25.23 2.89
N ARG A 274 19.75 -24.04 3.38
CA ARG A 274 20.97 -23.34 2.94
C ARG A 274 22.23 -24.14 3.29
N ARG A 275 22.32 -24.68 4.52
CA ARG A 275 23.48 -25.51 4.93
C ARG A 275 23.62 -26.77 4.08
N ALA A 276 22.49 -27.41 3.77
CA ALA A 276 22.46 -28.62 2.95
C ALA A 276 22.46 -28.34 1.44
N ASN A 277 22.47 -27.06 1.01
CA ASN A 277 22.36 -26.63 -0.38
C ASN A 277 21.14 -27.23 -1.12
N ILE A 278 20.00 -27.27 -0.44
CA ILE A 278 18.74 -27.81 -0.96
C ILE A 278 17.89 -26.66 -1.51
N PRO A 279 17.44 -26.70 -2.77
CA PRO A 279 16.56 -25.67 -3.31
C PRO A 279 15.23 -25.67 -2.55
N MET A 280 14.72 -24.47 -2.25
CA MET A 280 13.41 -24.28 -1.65
C MET A 280 12.48 -23.60 -2.64
N VAL A 281 11.23 -24.05 -2.75
CA VAL A 281 10.26 -23.47 -3.70
C VAL A 281 8.97 -23.09 -2.97
N VAL A 282 8.58 -21.83 -3.07
CA VAL A 282 7.29 -21.36 -2.56
C VAL A 282 6.24 -21.47 -3.66
N LYS A 283 5.13 -22.18 -3.40
CA LYS A 283 4.11 -22.54 -4.40
C LYS A 283 2.68 -22.28 -3.92
N PHE A 284 1.75 -22.19 -4.88
CA PHE A 284 0.33 -21.97 -4.62
C PHE A 284 -0.46 -23.28 -4.52
N THR A 285 -1.08 -23.57 -3.38
CA THR A 285 -1.90 -24.78 -3.23
C THR A 285 -3.13 -24.79 -4.15
N GLN A 286 -3.74 -23.63 -4.41
CA GLN A 286 -4.96 -23.57 -5.25
C GLN A 286 -4.67 -23.64 -6.76
N LEU A 287 -3.45 -23.30 -7.18
CA LEU A 287 -3.02 -23.36 -8.59
C LEU A 287 -1.66 -24.06 -8.71
N PRO A 288 -1.59 -25.40 -8.62
CA PRO A 288 -0.33 -26.13 -8.54
C PRO A 288 0.60 -26.05 -9.75
N GLU A 289 0.10 -25.61 -10.90
CA GLU A 289 0.88 -25.43 -12.12
C GLU A 289 1.56 -24.05 -12.19
N HIS A 290 1.29 -23.15 -11.25
CA HIS A 290 1.96 -21.87 -11.14
C HIS A 290 3.45 -22.04 -10.81
N SER A 291 4.34 -21.22 -11.39
CA SER A 291 5.79 -21.39 -11.24
C SER A 291 6.29 -21.13 -9.81
N GLY A 292 5.66 -20.16 -9.14
CA GLY A 292 6.04 -19.70 -7.81
C GLY A 292 7.43 -19.06 -7.74
N THR A 293 8.06 -19.15 -6.57
CA THR A 293 9.37 -18.56 -6.28
C THR A 293 10.38 -19.64 -5.91
N LEU A 294 11.48 -19.71 -6.65
CA LEU A 294 12.62 -20.58 -6.37
C LEU A 294 13.66 -19.86 -5.50
N ILE A 295 14.14 -20.51 -4.44
CA ILE A 295 15.16 -20.01 -3.52
C ILE A 295 16.38 -20.95 -3.56
N THR A 296 17.53 -20.43 -3.98
CA THR A 296 18.77 -21.19 -4.20
C THR A 296 20.00 -20.48 -3.64
N LYS A 297 21.18 -21.09 -3.77
CA LYS A 297 22.45 -20.40 -3.50
C LYS A 297 22.81 -19.41 -4.62
N ASP A 298 22.39 -19.69 -5.84
CA ASP A 298 22.78 -18.94 -7.02
C ASP A 298 22.28 -17.49 -6.96
N ILE A 299 23.17 -16.57 -7.32
CA ILE A 299 22.88 -15.15 -7.42
C ILE A 299 22.69 -14.83 -8.90
N ASP A 300 21.56 -14.22 -9.23
CA ASP A 300 21.37 -13.63 -10.56
C ASP A 300 21.97 -12.22 -10.56
N GLU A 301 23.23 -12.09 -11.00
CA GLU A 301 23.94 -10.81 -11.12
C GLU A 301 23.29 -9.85 -12.12
N SER A 302 22.44 -10.36 -13.01
CA SER A 302 21.74 -9.56 -14.01
C SER A 302 20.40 -8.99 -13.52
N ALA A 303 19.95 -9.46 -12.35
CA ALA A 303 18.68 -9.07 -11.79
C ALA A 303 18.72 -7.67 -11.14
N PRO A 304 17.54 -7.05 -10.93
CA PRO A 304 17.43 -5.73 -10.32
C PRO A 304 18.05 -5.66 -8.92
N LEU A 305 18.71 -4.52 -8.63
CA LEU A 305 19.36 -4.24 -7.35
C LEU A 305 18.37 -4.28 -6.18
N ILE A 306 17.16 -3.73 -6.37
CA ILE A 306 16.08 -3.83 -5.39
C ILE A 306 15.17 -4.98 -5.80
N LYS A 307 15.01 -5.97 -4.93
CA LYS A 307 14.12 -7.10 -5.18
C LYS A 307 12.74 -6.86 -4.57
N SER A 308 12.70 -6.25 -3.40
CA SER A 308 11.48 -6.17 -2.62
C SER A 308 11.45 -4.93 -1.73
N ILE A 309 10.24 -4.46 -1.44
CA ILE A 309 9.93 -3.37 -0.53
C ILE A 309 8.84 -3.87 0.41
N GLN A 310 9.15 -3.98 1.69
CA GLN A 310 8.27 -4.54 2.70
C GLN A 310 7.87 -3.48 3.72
N VAL A 311 6.67 -3.63 4.28
CA VAL A 311 6.15 -2.77 5.35
C VAL A 311 5.84 -3.62 6.57
N LYS A 312 6.44 -3.28 7.71
CA LYS A 312 6.15 -3.87 9.02
C LYS A 312 5.45 -2.83 9.89
N HIS A 313 4.17 -3.06 10.15
CA HIS A 313 3.31 -2.17 10.95
C HIS A 313 3.48 -2.39 12.45
N SER A 314 2.93 -1.46 13.25
CA SER A 314 2.86 -1.55 14.71
C SER A 314 4.24 -1.73 15.38
N ILE A 315 5.23 -0.97 14.93
CA ILE A 315 6.56 -0.93 15.53
C ILE A 315 6.57 0.05 16.71
N LEU A 316 7.14 -0.38 17.83
CA LEU A 316 7.44 0.47 18.96
C LEU A 316 8.92 0.84 18.96
N LEU A 317 9.21 2.13 19.09
CA LEU A 317 10.56 2.65 19.22
C LEU A 317 10.81 3.17 20.63
N ILE A 318 11.99 2.88 21.17
CA ILE A 318 12.52 3.50 22.38
C ILE A 318 13.73 4.33 22.00
N SER A 319 13.67 5.63 22.28
CA SER A 319 14.75 6.58 22.07
C SER A 319 15.33 7.01 23.42
N ILE A 320 16.63 6.92 23.60
CA ILE A 320 17.34 7.30 24.82
C ILE A 320 18.28 8.46 24.48
N ASP A 321 17.95 9.65 24.99
CA ASP A 321 18.78 10.85 24.85
C ASP A 321 19.73 10.98 26.04
N THR A 322 21.04 11.06 25.82
CA THR A 322 22.04 11.20 26.90
C THR A 322 23.25 12.03 26.47
N LEU A 323 23.76 12.87 27.38
CA LEU A 323 24.98 13.65 27.13
C LEU A 323 26.26 12.85 27.41
N ASN A 324 26.14 11.70 28.07
CA ASN A 324 27.27 10.96 28.66
C ASN A 324 27.65 9.68 27.89
N MET A 325 26.99 9.37 26.77
CA MET A 325 27.30 8.16 25.97
C MET A 325 28.68 8.27 25.27
N TRP A 326 29.04 9.46 24.79
CA TRP A 326 30.30 9.67 24.08
C TRP A 326 31.50 9.31 24.98
N GLN A 327 32.33 8.35 24.54
CA GLN A 327 33.50 7.80 25.27
C GLN A 327 33.21 6.98 26.54
N GLN A 328 31.95 6.67 26.86
CA GLN A 328 31.63 5.76 27.95
C GLN A 328 31.77 4.30 27.50
N VAL A 329 32.70 3.58 28.13
CA VAL A 329 32.83 2.12 27.93
C VAL A 329 31.63 1.43 28.56
N GLY A 330 30.98 0.53 27.81
CA GLY A 330 29.91 -0.34 28.33
C GLY A 330 28.49 0.20 28.17
N PHE A 331 28.28 1.48 27.81
CA PHE A 331 26.94 2.09 27.75
C PHE A 331 25.91 1.25 26.98
N LEU A 332 26.22 0.87 25.74
CA LEU A 332 25.32 0.05 24.92
C LEU A 332 25.12 -1.35 25.53
N ALA A 333 26.16 -1.95 26.12
CA ALA A 333 26.06 -3.26 26.75
C ALA A 333 25.10 -3.22 27.95
N ASP A 334 25.17 -2.18 28.77
CA ASP A 334 24.29 -1.98 29.91
C ASP A 334 22.84 -1.74 29.47
N VAL A 335 22.63 -0.90 28.45
CA VAL A 335 21.31 -0.69 27.84
C VAL A 335 20.73 -2.02 27.37
N PHE A 336 21.46 -2.81 26.56
CA PHE A 336 21.00 -4.12 26.09
C PHE A 336 20.79 -5.13 27.23
N ALA A 337 21.57 -5.06 28.31
CA ALA A 337 21.35 -5.89 29.50
C ALA A 337 20.00 -5.57 30.16
N THR A 338 19.60 -4.31 30.21
CA THR A 338 18.27 -3.90 30.71
C THR A 338 17.15 -4.50 29.86
N PHE A 339 17.22 -4.42 28.53
CA PHE A 339 16.24 -5.09 27.65
C PHE A 339 16.16 -6.60 27.91
N LYS A 340 17.32 -7.27 28.05
CA LYS A 340 17.39 -8.70 28.36
C LYS A 340 16.73 -9.04 29.70
N ASN A 341 16.98 -8.25 30.75
CA ASN A 341 16.43 -8.48 32.08
C ASN A 341 14.91 -8.36 32.11
N HIS A 342 14.34 -7.42 31.35
CA HIS A 342 12.90 -7.28 31.17
C HIS A 342 12.31 -8.26 30.14
N GLY A 343 13.16 -9.00 29.42
CA GLY A 343 12.77 -9.99 28.43
C GLY A 343 12.19 -9.39 27.15
N PHE A 344 12.67 -8.22 26.75
CA PHE A 344 12.37 -7.60 25.46
C PHE A 344 13.47 -7.91 24.44
N SER A 345 13.06 -8.24 23.22
CA SER A 345 13.98 -8.43 22.08
C SER A 345 14.03 -7.16 21.24
N VAL A 346 15.23 -6.78 20.84
CA VAL A 346 15.49 -5.63 19.97
C VAL A 346 15.61 -6.10 18.53
N ASP A 347 14.99 -5.36 17.61
CA ASP A 347 14.97 -5.66 16.16
C ASP A 347 15.90 -4.70 15.39
N LEU A 348 15.61 -3.41 15.40
CA LEU A 348 16.40 -2.36 14.73
C LEU A 348 17.14 -1.49 15.75
N LEU A 349 18.31 -0.99 15.33
CA LEU A 349 19.15 -0.05 16.09
C LEU A 349 19.58 1.07 15.15
N SER A 350 19.53 2.30 15.66
CA SER A 350 20.26 3.45 15.15
C SER A 350 20.89 4.20 16.32
N SER A 351 22.12 4.68 16.14
CA SER A 351 22.84 5.43 17.16
C SER A 351 23.48 6.67 16.56
N SER A 352 23.45 7.76 17.33
CA SER A 352 24.36 8.90 17.22
C SER A 352 25.26 8.92 18.45
N GLU A 353 26.05 9.97 18.61
CA GLU A 353 26.97 10.06 19.73
C GLU A 353 26.29 10.43 21.06
N PHE A 354 25.05 10.90 21.01
CA PHE A 354 24.25 11.31 22.18
C PHE A 354 22.84 10.70 22.24
N ASN A 355 22.47 9.88 21.26
CA ASN A 355 21.15 9.26 21.19
C ASN A 355 21.26 7.83 20.68
N VAL A 356 20.49 6.93 21.29
CA VAL A 356 20.27 5.57 20.79
C VAL A 356 18.78 5.36 20.63
N THR A 357 18.37 4.96 19.42
CA THR A 357 16.99 4.60 19.10
C THR A 357 16.93 3.13 18.71
N LEU A 358 16.02 2.40 19.36
CA LEU A 358 15.87 0.95 19.27
C LEU A 358 14.42 0.62 18.93
N SER A 359 14.19 -0.37 18.06
CA SER A 359 12.86 -0.95 17.89
C SER A 359 12.70 -2.26 18.65
N LEU A 360 11.49 -2.52 19.12
CA LEU A 360 11.14 -3.77 19.77
C LEU A 360 10.57 -4.78 18.77
N ASP A 361 10.94 -6.06 18.93
CA ASP A 361 10.37 -7.15 18.11
C ASP A 361 8.94 -7.50 18.52
N THR A 362 8.15 -7.98 17.55
CA THR A 362 6.70 -8.17 17.64
C THR A 362 6.34 -9.37 18.51
N ASN A 363 6.13 -9.15 19.81
CA ASN A 363 5.69 -10.20 20.75
C ASN A 363 4.42 -9.81 21.53
N ALA A 364 3.76 -10.80 22.16
CA ALA A 364 2.54 -10.57 22.95
C ALA A 364 2.78 -9.63 24.15
N LYS A 365 4.02 -9.53 24.64
CA LYS A 365 4.40 -8.60 25.72
C LYS A 365 4.41 -7.12 25.29
N LEU A 366 4.41 -6.80 23.99
CA LEU A 366 4.33 -5.40 23.53
C LEU A 366 3.02 -4.72 23.92
N TYR A 367 1.96 -5.48 24.17
CA TYR A 367 0.67 -4.94 24.61
C TYR A 367 0.60 -4.75 26.14
N ASP A 368 1.64 -5.15 26.88
CA ASP A 368 1.76 -4.99 28.33
C ASP A 368 2.40 -3.62 28.66
N ARG A 369 1.55 -2.60 28.79
CA ARG A 369 1.97 -1.24 29.18
C ARG A 369 2.74 -1.20 30.51
N PRO A 370 2.32 -1.91 31.58
CA PRO A 370 3.12 -2.03 32.80
C PRO A 370 4.56 -2.48 32.56
N ALA A 371 4.78 -3.52 31.74
CA ALA A 371 6.12 -4.03 31.45
C ALA A 371 6.98 -3.00 30.69
N ILE A 372 6.39 -2.29 29.72
CA ILE A 372 7.09 -1.22 28.98
C ILE A 372 7.45 -0.06 29.91
N ASN A 373 6.54 0.33 30.80
CA ASN A 373 6.80 1.41 31.75
C ASN A 373 7.91 1.05 32.75
N ALA A 374 7.99 -0.21 33.18
CA ALA A 374 9.08 -0.71 34.01
C ALA A 374 10.42 -0.64 33.26
N LEU A 375 10.46 -1.09 32.00
CA LEU A 375 11.63 -0.97 31.15
C LEU A 375 12.07 0.49 30.98
N LEU A 376 11.15 1.40 30.69
CA LEU A 376 11.45 2.83 30.53
C LEU A 376 11.98 3.45 31.83
N SER A 377 11.45 3.03 32.99
CA SER A 377 11.94 3.47 34.30
C SER A 377 13.41 3.13 34.50
N ASP A 378 13.80 1.89 34.21
CA ASP A 378 15.20 1.44 34.36
C ASP A 378 16.09 2.06 33.27
N LEU A 379 15.58 2.23 32.05
CA LEU A 379 16.32 2.91 30.99
C LEU A 379 16.57 4.41 31.29
N ASN A 380 15.74 5.03 32.14
CA ASN A 380 15.93 6.42 32.55
C ASN A 380 17.18 6.65 33.40
N GLU A 381 17.81 5.58 33.92
CA GLU A 381 19.12 5.67 34.59
C GLU A 381 20.26 6.02 33.62
N PHE A 382 20.11 5.67 32.34
CA PHE A 382 21.12 5.88 31.31
C PHE A 382 20.96 7.21 30.54
N GLY A 383 19.77 7.80 30.59
CA GLY A 383 19.41 9.01 29.85
C GLY A 383 17.91 9.24 29.86
N ARG A 384 17.41 10.20 29.09
CA ARG A 384 15.97 10.43 28.94
C ARG A 384 15.39 9.42 27.95
N ALA A 385 14.79 8.34 28.44
CA ALA A 385 14.11 7.35 27.63
C ALA A 385 12.70 7.84 27.23
N LYS A 386 12.35 7.67 25.96
CA LYS A 386 11.03 8.03 25.39
C LYS A 386 10.53 6.89 24.51
N LEU A 387 9.23 6.63 24.60
CA LEU A 387 8.52 5.75 23.68
C LEU A 387 7.97 6.55 22.50
N ILE A 388 8.11 6.03 21.28
CA ILE A 388 7.59 6.63 20.05
C ILE A 388 6.68 5.62 19.35
N GLU A 389 5.42 6.01 19.15
CA GLU A 389 4.34 5.20 18.57
C GLU A 389 3.21 6.13 18.06
N PRO A 390 2.39 5.71 17.09
CA PRO A 390 2.50 4.48 16.30
C PRO A 390 3.49 4.60 15.12
N CYS A 391 4.41 3.65 15.00
CA CYS A 391 5.42 3.65 13.93
C CYS A 391 5.27 2.42 13.01
N SER A 392 5.88 2.50 11.83
CA SER A 392 6.02 1.40 10.88
C SER A 392 7.38 1.44 10.21
N ALA A 393 7.96 0.28 9.92
CA ALA A 393 9.18 0.16 9.14
C ALA A 393 8.85 -0.08 7.67
N VAL A 394 9.54 0.63 6.79
CA VAL A 394 9.56 0.40 5.34
C VAL A 394 10.97 -0.02 4.97
N SER A 395 11.13 -1.25 4.49
CA SER A 395 12.42 -1.88 4.24
C SER A 395 12.60 -2.17 2.75
N LEU A 396 13.66 -1.61 2.18
CA LEU A 396 14.17 -1.98 0.86
C LEU A 396 15.07 -3.20 1.02
N VAL A 397 14.81 -4.26 0.26
CA VAL A 397 15.58 -5.51 0.29
C VAL A 397 16.08 -5.85 -1.11
N GLY A 398 17.33 -6.25 -1.22
CA GLY A 398 17.99 -6.51 -2.49
C GLY A 398 19.49 -6.73 -2.34
N HIS A 399 20.27 -6.33 -3.34
CA HIS A 399 21.73 -6.37 -3.34
C HIS A 399 22.29 -5.00 -3.68
N HIS A 400 23.43 -4.67 -3.05
CA HIS A 400 24.13 -3.41 -3.25
C HIS A 400 23.25 -2.18 -3.01
N ILE A 401 22.43 -2.22 -1.95
CA ILE A 401 21.43 -1.17 -1.65
C ILE A 401 22.04 0.22 -1.59
N ARG A 402 23.29 0.36 -1.11
CA ARG A 402 24.03 1.63 -1.09
C ARG A 402 24.14 2.30 -2.46
N THR A 403 24.16 1.54 -3.55
CA THR A 403 24.22 2.08 -4.92
C THR A 403 22.92 2.73 -5.37
N VAL A 404 21.81 2.40 -4.71
CA VAL A 404 20.47 2.91 -5.02
C VAL A 404 20.16 4.22 -4.29
N LEU A 405 20.92 4.57 -3.25
CA LEU A 405 20.74 5.81 -2.46
C LEU A 405 20.55 7.08 -3.31
N PRO A 406 21.30 7.34 -4.41
CA PRO A 406 21.10 8.53 -5.24
C PRO A 406 19.72 8.60 -5.91
N HIS A 407 19.11 7.44 -6.17
CA HIS A 407 17.80 7.34 -6.81
C HIS A 407 16.64 7.49 -5.81
N LEU A 408 16.93 7.49 -4.51
CA LEU A 408 15.91 7.63 -3.47
C LEU A 408 15.42 9.08 -3.32
N GLY A 409 16.15 10.08 -3.83
CA GLY A 409 15.84 11.51 -3.67
C GLY A 409 14.35 11.86 -3.82
N PRO A 410 13.70 11.54 -4.97
CA PRO A 410 12.27 11.81 -5.17
C PRO A 410 11.33 11.04 -4.22
N ALA A 411 11.74 9.88 -3.74
CA ALA A 411 10.97 9.11 -2.76
C ALA A 411 11.09 9.70 -1.35
N LEU A 412 12.27 10.22 -1.01
CA LEU A 412 12.54 10.86 0.29
C LEU A 412 11.80 12.20 0.44
N GLU A 413 11.35 12.83 -0.65
CA GLU A 413 10.44 14.00 -0.59
C GLU A 413 9.13 13.71 0.16
N VAL A 414 8.74 12.44 0.33
CA VAL A 414 7.63 12.05 1.22
C VAL A 414 7.86 12.52 2.65
N PHE A 415 9.11 12.65 3.07
CA PHE A 415 9.51 13.07 4.41
C PHE A 415 9.50 14.59 4.60
N ASP A 416 9.25 15.37 3.55
CA ASP A 416 9.29 16.84 3.61
C ASP A 416 8.20 17.45 4.53
N ALA A 417 7.24 16.63 5.00
CA ALA A 417 6.21 17.04 5.96
C ALA A 417 6.26 16.32 7.32
N LYS A 418 7.10 15.27 7.51
CA LYS A 418 7.09 14.40 8.71
C LYS A 418 8.45 13.72 8.98
N GLN A 419 8.72 13.39 10.23
CA GLN A 419 10.03 12.87 10.68
C GLN A 419 10.24 11.40 10.32
N VAL A 420 11.46 11.06 9.88
CA VAL A 420 11.98 9.68 9.92
C VAL A 420 12.61 9.47 11.30
N TYR A 421 12.08 8.53 12.07
CA TYR A 421 12.52 8.30 13.46
C TYR A 421 13.80 7.47 13.53
N LEU A 422 13.94 6.50 12.64
CA LEU A 422 15.09 5.60 12.60
C LEU A 422 15.40 5.23 11.15
N MET A 423 16.68 5.23 10.80
CA MET A 423 17.17 4.66 9.55
C MET A 423 18.24 3.63 9.89
N SER A 424 18.10 2.41 9.35
CA SER A 424 19.04 1.32 9.58
C SER A 424 19.45 0.71 8.24
N LEU A 425 20.75 0.65 8.01
CA LEU A 425 21.35 0.06 6.80
C LEU A 425 22.15 -1.16 7.23
N ALA A 426 21.83 -2.33 6.70
CA ALA A 426 22.58 -3.53 7.05
C ALA A 426 24.03 -3.47 6.53
N SER A 427 24.94 -4.05 7.32
CA SER A 427 26.36 -4.11 6.99
C SER A 427 26.65 -4.94 5.75
N ASN A 428 25.83 -5.99 5.53
CA ASN A 428 25.85 -6.88 4.37
C ASN A 428 25.31 -6.24 3.07
N ASP A 429 24.85 -4.99 3.12
CA ASP A 429 24.32 -4.24 1.96
C ASP A 429 23.10 -4.90 1.29
N LEU A 430 22.34 -5.70 2.06
CA LEU A 430 21.12 -6.38 1.60
C LEU A 430 19.83 -5.62 1.91
N ASN A 431 19.83 -4.79 2.96
CA ASN A 431 18.64 -4.08 3.39
C ASN A 431 18.92 -2.61 3.78
N LEU A 432 17.93 -1.76 3.56
CA LEU A 432 17.83 -0.40 4.11
C LEU A 432 16.41 -0.18 4.62
N THR A 433 16.29 0.15 5.89
CA THR A 433 15.01 0.29 6.59
C THR A 433 14.82 1.71 7.10
N PHE A 434 13.63 2.26 6.86
CA PHE A 434 13.17 3.54 7.39
C PHE A 434 12.02 3.29 8.36
N VAL A 435 12.09 3.83 9.57
CA VAL A 435 10.97 3.82 10.52
C VAL A 435 10.32 5.20 10.56
N VAL A 436 9.03 5.20 10.25
CA VAL A 436 8.22 6.40 10.00
C VAL A 436 6.91 6.32 10.77
N ASP A 437 6.16 7.41 10.82
CA ASP A 437 4.77 7.40 11.29
C ASP A 437 3.95 6.36 10.49
N GLU A 438 3.13 5.56 11.18
CA GLU A 438 2.34 4.50 10.55
C GLU A 438 1.45 5.02 9.41
N SER A 439 0.92 6.25 9.52
CA SER A 439 0.10 6.91 8.48
C SER A 439 0.82 7.16 7.14
N GLN A 440 2.16 7.10 7.12
CA GLN A 440 2.98 7.39 5.92
C GLN A 440 3.57 6.14 5.28
N ALA A 441 3.64 5.01 6.00
CA ALA A 441 4.37 3.83 5.57
C ALA A 441 3.89 3.28 4.22
N ASP A 442 2.58 3.16 4.04
CA ASP A 442 2.00 2.65 2.79
C ASP A 442 2.24 3.60 1.62
N LYS A 443 2.13 4.91 1.85
CA LYS A 443 2.39 5.93 0.80
C LYS A 443 3.86 5.93 0.38
N LEU A 444 4.77 5.80 1.34
CA LEU A 444 6.19 5.69 1.08
C LEU A 444 6.49 4.39 0.31
N CYS A 445 5.95 3.26 0.75
CA CYS A 445 6.09 1.97 0.07
C CYS A 445 5.61 2.05 -1.38
N GLN A 446 4.41 2.61 -1.62
CA GLN A 446 3.86 2.83 -2.96
C GLN A 446 4.79 3.67 -3.84
N LYS A 447 5.30 4.80 -3.33
CA LYS A 447 6.21 5.67 -4.09
C LYS A 447 7.55 5.00 -4.37
N LEU A 448 8.15 4.34 -3.37
CA LEU A 448 9.40 3.60 -3.53
C LEU A 448 9.23 2.45 -4.52
N HIS A 449 8.13 1.70 -4.46
CA HIS A 449 7.84 0.61 -5.40
C HIS A 449 7.67 1.13 -6.82
N HIS A 450 6.93 2.22 -6.98
CA HIS A 450 6.76 2.86 -8.28
C HIS A 450 8.10 3.32 -8.88
N LEU A 451 8.95 3.95 -8.07
CA LEU A 451 10.24 4.50 -8.52
C LEU A 451 11.29 3.41 -8.77
N LEU A 452 11.39 2.41 -7.90
CA LEU A 452 12.51 1.46 -7.89
C LEU A 452 12.21 0.13 -8.59
N ILE A 453 10.92 -0.23 -8.73
CA ILE A 453 10.48 -1.50 -9.31
C ILE A 453 9.68 -1.25 -10.59
N GLU A 454 8.61 -0.45 -10.55
CA GLU A 454 7.74 -0.25 -11.72
C GLU A 454 8.37 0.62 -12.81
N SER A 455 9.15 1.63 -12.41
CA SER A 455 9.87 2.52 -13.34
C SER A 455 11.25 1.97 -13.72
N ASN A 456 11.60 0.77 -13.24
CA ASN A 456 12.92 0.18 -13.46
C ASN A 456 13.03 -0.34 -14.90
N PRO A 457 14.07 0.05 -15.67
CA PRO A 457 14.25 -0.44 -17.03
C PRO A 457 14.46 -1.97 -17.13
N GLN A 458 14.82 -2.62 -16.02
CA GLN A 458 14.94 -4.08 -15.90
C GLN A 458 13.64 -4.79 -15.51
N ILE A 459 12.47 -4.13 -15.67
CA ILE A 459 11.18 -4.67 -15.24
C ILE A 459 10.85 -6.07 -15.80
N PHE A 460 11.41 -6.43 -16.96
CA PHE A 460 11.24 -7.73 -17.59
C PHE A 460 11.81 -8.92 -16.79
N TYR A 461 12.68 -8.67 -15.80
CA TYR A 461 13.13 -9.70 -14.86
C TYR A 461 12.05 -10.05 -13.82
N TYR A 462 11.10 -9.14 -13.59
CA TYR A 462 9.94 -9.44 -12.77
C TYR A 462 8.86 -10.10 -13.61
N SER A 463 8.07 -10.96 -12.97
CA SER A 463 6.90 -11.58 -13.62
C SER A 463 5.71 -10.60 -13.71
N LYS A 464 4.54 -11.13 -14.04
CA LYS A 464 3.31 -10.35 -14.03
C LYS A 464 3.03 -9.84 -12.61
N SER A 465 2.33 -8.69 -12.51
CA SER A 465 1.85 -8.20 -11.24
C SER A 465 0.71 -9.07 -10.70
N TRP A 466 0.47 -9.02 -9.39
CA TRP A 466 -0.68 -9.68 -8.77
C TRP A 466 -1.99 -9.31 -9.46
N HIS A 467 -2.16 -8.03 -9.81
CA HIS A 467 -3.33 -7.56 -10.54
C HIS A 467 -3.41 -8.12 -11.96
N GLU A 468 -2.28 -8.25 -12.68
CA GLU A 468 -2.24 -8.86 -14.02
C GLU A 468 -2.57 -10.37 -14.00
N GLU A 469 -2.28 -11.07 -12.90
CA GLU A 469 -2.52 -12.53 -12.77
C GLU A 469 -3.87 -12.88 -12.14
N PHE A 470 -4.29 -12.17 -11.09
CA PHE A 470 -5.47 -12.50 -10.27
C PHE A 470 -6.50 -11.38 -10.18
N GLY A 471 -6.18 -10.18 -10.70
CA GLY A 471 -7.15 -9.10 -10.80
C GLY A 471 -8.27 -9.45 -11.79
N LYS A 472 -9.45 -8.86 -11.61
CA LYS A 472 -10.40 -8.77 -12.71
C LYS A 472 -9.67 -8.02 -13.84
N PRO A 473 -9.70 -8.51 -15.10
CA PRO A 473 -9.07 -7.79 -16.19
C PRO A 473 -9.65 -6.38 -16.20
N ASN A 474 -8.83 -5.41 -15.79
CA ASN A 474 -9.14 -4.02 -16.01
C ASN A 474 -9.08 -3.88 -17.52
N VAL A 475 -10.25 -3.91 -18.17
CA VAL A 475 -10.40 -3.35 -19.49
C VAL A 475 -10.05 -1.90 -19.29
N ARG A 476 -8.80 -1.53 -19.58
CA ARG A 476 -8.39 -0.14 -19.64
C ARG A 476 -9.39 0.52 -20.60
N PRO A 477 -10.27 1.43 -20.13
CA PRO A 477 -11.18 2.07 -21.04
C PRO A 477 -10.33 2.76 -22.09
N THR A 478 -10.58 2.45 -23.35
CA THR A 478 -9.85 3.03 -24.47
C THR A 478 -10.02 4.54 -24.38
N PRO A 479 -8.95 5.32 -24.21
CA PRO A 479 -9.06 6.76 -24.12
C PRO A 479 -9.58 7.32 -25.44
N TRP A 480 -10.33 8.42 -25.38
CA TRP A 480 -10.96 9.01 -26.58
C TRP A 480 -9.93 9.27 -27.69
N TRP A 481 -8.71 9.70 -27.33
CA TRP A 481 -7.66 10.03 -28.29
C TRP A 481 -7.13 8.83 -29.06
N GLU A 482 -7.28 7.61 -28.52
CA GLU A 482 -6.93 6.39 -29.25
C GLU A 482 -7.97 6.08 -30.32
N SER A 483 -9.25 6.31 -30.01
CA SER A 483 -10.35 6.18 -30.99
C SER A 483 -10.29 7.28 -32.06
N GLU A 484 -9.84 8.48 -31.69
CA GLU A 484 -9.72 9.65 -32.56
C GLU A 484 -8.32 9.79 -33.21
N ARG A 485 -7.50 8.72 -33.17
CA ARG A 485 -6.08 8.75 -33.60
C ARG A 485 -5.88 9.40 -34.97
N ASP A 486 -6.67 9.01 -35.97
CA ASP A 486 -6.47 9.48 -37.35
C ASP A 486 -6.86 10.97 -37.52
N ARG A 487 -7.89 11.42 -36.79
CA ARG A 487 -8.26 12.84 -36.70
C ARG A 487 -7.17 13.65 -36.02
N LEU A 488 -6.57 13.12 -34.95
CA LEU A 488 -5.44 13.76 -34.24
C LEU A 488 -4.17 13.82 -35.10
N LEU A 489 -3.81 12.76 -35.82
CA LEU A 489 -2.68 12.80 -36.75
C LEU A 489 -2.90 13.83 -37.88
N SER A 490 -4.13 13.92 -38.39
CA SER A 490 -4.51 14.94 -39.36
C SER A 490 -4.38 16.35 -38.78
N ALA A 491 -4.85 16.57 -37.55
CA ALA A 491 -4.69 17.84 -36.85
C ALA A 491 -3.22 18.22 -36.63
N SER A 492 -2.36 17.27 -36.24
CA SER A 492 -0.92 17.51 -36.10
C SER A 492 -0.25 17.91 -37.42
N SER A 493 -0.71 17.39 -38.55
CA SER A 493 -0.15 17.79 -39.86
C SER A 493 -0.32 19.29 -40.14
N LEU A 494 -1.41 19.90 -39.63
CA LEU A 494 -1.78 21.29 -39.85
C LEU A 494 -1.34 22.23 -38.72
N TYR A 495 -1.41 21.76 -37.47
CA TYR A 495 -1.37 22.62 -36.29
C TYR A 495 -0.24 22.30 -35.30
N SER A 496 0.59 21.28 -35.53
CA SER A 496 1.62 20.90 -34.55
C SER A 496 2.68 22.00 -34.36
N PRO A 497 3.11 22.30 -33.11
CA PRO A 497 2.59 21.73 -31.86
C PRO A 497 1.25 22.36 -31.46
N CYS A 498 0.29 21.54 -31.02
CA CYS A 498 -1.03 22.01 -30.59
C CYS A 498 -1.60 21.25 -29.40
N TYR A 499 -2.33 21.97 -28.55
CA TYR A 499 -3.34 21.43 -27.65
C TYR A 499 -4.60 21.07 -28.43
N VAL A 500 -5.16 19.89 -28.19
CA VAL A 500 -6.46 19.48 -28.74
C VAL A 500 -7.40 19.20 -27.58
N TYR A 501 -8.54 19.90 -27.55
CA TYR A 501 -9.58 19.72 -26.54
C TYR A 501 -10.80 19.01 -27.13
N HIS A 502 -11.19 17.89 -26.53
CA HIS A 502 -12.32 17.07 -26.97
C HIS A 502 -13.60 17.43 -26.21
N SER A 503 -14.48 18.21 -26.86
CA SER A 503 -15.74 18.70 -26.26
C SER A 503 -16.67 17.57 -25.77
N PRO A 504 -16.83 16.44 -26.49
CA PRO A 504 -17.67 15.34 -26.00
C PRO A 504 -17.20 14.76 -24.65
N THR A 505 -15.88 14.70 -24.40
CA THR A 505 -15.37 14.24 -23.10
C THR A 505 -15.73 15.21 -21.97
N GLN A 506 -15.68 16.52 -22.23
CA GLN A 506 -16.08 17.55 -21.25
C GLN A 506 -17.56 17.44 -20.91
N ALA A 507 -18.41 17.30 -21.94
CA ALA A 507 -19.85 17.10 -21.76
C ALA A 507 -20.18 15.83 -20.98
N ASN A 508 -19.51 14.71 -21.28
CA ASN A 508 -19.71 13.45 -20.55
C ASN A 508 -19.28 13.56 -19.08
N ARG A 509 -18.18 14.27 -18.79
CA ARG A 509 -17.74 14.53 -17.41
C ARG A 509 -18.72 15.42 -16.66
N ALA A 510 -19.33 16.40 -17.34
CA ALA A 510 -20.39 17.23 -16.77
C ALA A 510 -21.64 16.42 -16.42
N LYS A 511 -22.14 15.61 -17.36
CA LYS A 511 -23.32 14.75 -17.16
C LYS A 511 -23.15 13.79 -15.99
N LEU A 512 -21.98 13.13 -15.90
CA LEU A 512 -21.67 12.22 -14.81
C LEU A 512 -21.82 12.86 -13.43
N LEU A 513 -21.42 14.12 -13.26
CA LEU A 513 -21.57 14.83 -11.97
C LEU A 513 -22.97 15.38 -11.76
N LEU A 514 -23.68 15.76 -12.82
CA LEU A 514 -25.07 16.22 -12.76
C LEU A 514 -26.05 15.10 -12.41
N GLU A 515 -25.69 13.84 -12.65
CA GLU A 515 -26.48 12.66 -12.29
C GLU A 515 -26.44 12.32 -10.78
N LEU A 516 -25.47 12.88 -10.03
CA LEU A 516 -25.32 12.66 -8.59
C LEU A 516 -26.47 13.32 -7.81
N GLN A 517 -27.22 12.54 -7.05
CA GLN A 517 -28.41 13.03 -6.34
C GLN A 517 -28.06 13.87 -5.10
N SER A 518 -26.86 13.68 -4.56
CA SER A 518 -26.37 14.44 -3.41
C SER A 518 -26.01 15.89 -3.76
N ILE A 519 -25.64 16.18 -5.01
CA ILE A 519 -25.05 17.46 -5.42
C ILE A 519 -26.12 18.40 -6.00
N ASP A 520 -26.22 19.62 -5.45
CA ASP A 520 -27.24 20.59 -5.84
C ASP A 520 -26.73 21.63 -6.84
N LYS A 521 -25.44 22.01 -6.76
CA LYS A 521 -24.81 22.95 -7.71
C LYS A 521 -23.38 22.54 -8.03
N LEU A 522 -23.02 22.71 -9.30
CA LEU A 522 -21.67 22.49 -9.82
C LEU A 522 -21.12 23.79 -10.39
N PHE A 523 -19.89 24.11 -10.03
CA PHE A 523 -19.13 25.22 -10.59
C PHE A 523 -17.86 24.69 -11.26
N TYR A 524 -17.58 25.17 -12.46
CA TYR A 524 -16.30 24.96 -13.13
C TYR A 524 -15.31 26.03 -12.67
N ALA A 525 -14.26 25.60 -11.97
CA ALA A 525 -13.14 26.48 -11.60
C ALA A 525 -12.32 26.85 -12.84
N ILE A 526 -12.53 28.05 -13.37
CA ILE A 526 -12.06 28.40 -14.73
C ILE A 526 -10.55 28.50 -14.83
N LYS A 527 -9.86 28.75 -13.71
CA LYS A 527 -8.40 28.65 -13.58
C LYS A 527 -7.82 27.31 -14.06
N ALA A 528 -8.62 26.24 -14.07
CA ALA A 528 -8.23 24.95 -14.62
C ALA A 528 -7.94 25.03 -16.12
N ASN A 529 -8.80 25.72 -16.88
CA ASN A 529 -8.59 26.08 -18.28
C ASN A 529 -9.66 27.11 -18.71
N PRO A 530 -9.29 28.37 -18.98
CA PRO A 530 -10.23 29.43 -19.33
C PRO A 530 -10.57 29.48 -20.83
N TYR A 531 -10.17 28.49 -21.64
CA TYR A 531 -10.36 28.52 -23.08
C TYR A 531 -11.86 28.68 -23.45
N PRO A 532 -12.25 29.68 -24.28
CA PRO A 532 -13.67 30.03 -24.48
C PRO A 532 -14.57 28.87 -24.95
N SER A 533 -14.06 27.96 -25.77
CA SER A 533 -14.86 26.82 -26.24
C SER A 533 -15.19 25.81 -25.13
N ILE A 534 -14.28 25.64 -24.16
CA ILE A 534 -14.51 24.80 -22.98
C ILE A 534 -15.61 25.43 -22.13
N LEU A 535 -15.52 26.75 -21.89
CA LEU A 535 -16.54 27.48 -21.14
C LEU A 535 -17.91 27.36 -21.81
N ARG A 536 -18.00 27.50 -23.14
CA ARG A 536 -19.27 27.31 -23.88
C ARG A 536 -19.82 25.89 -23.74
N THR A 537 -18.96 24.88 -23.84
CA THR A 537 -19.37 23.47 -23.69
C THR A 537 -19.96 23.21 -22.30
N LEU A 538 -19.30 23.70 -21.23
CA LEU A 538 -19.78 23.50 -19.86
C LEU A 538 -21.01 24.36 -19.53
N GLU A 539 -21.13 25.56 -20.10
CA GLU A 539 -22.32 26.40 -19.94
C GLU A 539 -23.57 25.73 -20.53
N GLN A 540 -23.44 25.13 -21.73
CA GLN A 540 -24.51 24.40 -22.42
C GLN A 540 -25.01 23.19 -21.63
N GLU A 541 -24.12 22.52 -20.88
CA GLU A 541 -24.49 21.43 -19.97
C GLU A 541 -25.08 21.93 -18.64
N GLY A 542 -25.18 23.25 -18.42
CA GLY A 542 -25.79 23.84 -17.24
C GLY A 542 -24.84 24.08 -16.06
N ILE A 543 -23.53 23.89 -16.24
CA ILE A 543 -22.52 24.08 -15.18
C ILE A 543 -22.29 25.58 -14.91
N GLY A 544 -22.17 25.97 -13.64
CA GLY A 544 -21.81 27.34 -13.24
C GLY A 544 -20.30 27.61 -13.35
N PHE A 545 -19.84 28.81 -13.00
CA PHE A 545 -18.42 29.19 -13.06
C PHE A 545 -17.92 29.68 -11.71
N GLU A 546 -16.78 29.14 -11.27
CA GLU A 546 -15.99 29.67 -10.17
C GLU A 546 -14.83 30.50 -10.73
N CYS A 547 -14.72 31.74 -10.26
CA CYS A 547 -13.73 32.74 -10.66
C CYS A 547 -12.91 33.15 -9.45
N VAL A 548 -11.59 33.21 -9.58
CA VAL A 548 -10.66 33.64 -8.51
C VAL A 548 -10.10 35.05 -8.71
N SER A 549 -10.40 35.71 -9.83
CA SER A 549 -9.94 37.07 -10.14
C SER A 549 -10.99 37.88 -10.91
N ILE A 550 -10.84 39.21 -10.96
CA ILE A 550 -11.67 40.10 -11.81
C ILE A 550 -11.61 39.65 -13.27
N GLN A 551 -10.43 39.33 -13.80
CA GLN A 551 -10.26 39.03 -15.22
C GLN A 551 -11.02 37.75 -15.61
N GLU A 552 -11.05 36.78 -14.70
CA GLU A 552 -11.86 35.57 -14.86
C GLU A 552 -13.36 35.89 -14.86
N LEU A 553 -13.81 36.77 -13.96
CA LEU A 553 -15.20 37.19 -13.88
C LEU A 553 -15.64 38.00 -15.12
N GLU A 554 -14.80 38.94 -15.59
CA GLU A 554 -15.03 39.70 -16.81
C GLU A 554 -15.09 38.78 -18.04
N LEU A 555 -14.22 37.77 -18.14
CA LEU A 555 -14.26 36.79 -19.22
C LEU A 555 -15.60 36.06 -19.26
N VAL A 556 -16.10 35.57 -18.11
CA VAL A 556 -17.39 34.89 -18.02
C VAL A 556 -18.54 35.82 -18.41
N LEU A 557 -18.55 37.05 -17.91
CA LEU A 557 -19.60 38.04 -18.22
C LEU A 557 -19.58 38.47 -19.69
N ASN A 558 -18.41 38.57 -20.31
CA ASN A 558 -18.28 38.90 -21.73
C ASN A 558 -18.74 37.76 -22.63
N LEU A 559 -18.43 36.52 -22.27
CA LEU A 559 -18.86 35.34 -23.03
C LEU A 559 -20.35 35.05 -22.85
N PHE A 560 -20.90 35.33 -21.67
CA PHE A 560 -22.28 35.05 -21.28
C PHE A 560 -22.93 36.25 -20.58
N PRO A 561 -23.30 37.32 -21.31
CA PRO A 561 -23.87 38.54 -20.71
C PRO A 561 -25.12 38.27 -19.86
N ASP A 562 -25.96 37.33 -20.33
CA ASP A 562 -27.26 36.97 -19.75
C ASP A 562 -27.17 35.84 -18.71
N ILE A 563 -25.97 35.40 -18.33
CA ILE A 563 -25.81 34.34 -17.33
C ILE A 563 -26.47 34.75 -16.00
N ASN A 564 -27.24 33.81 -15.44
CA ASN A 564 -27.79 33.96 -14.08
C ASN A 564 -26.64 34.15 -13.09
N LYS A 565 -26.68 35.25 -12.32
CA LYS A 565 -25.61 35.60 -11.38
C LYS A 565 -25.45 34.58 -10.24
N GLU A 566 -26.47 33.77 -9.95
CA GLU A 566 -26.38 32.62 -9.04
C GLU A 566 -25.61 31.41 -9.60
N ARG A 567 -25.27 31.43 -10.90
CA ARG A 567 -24.35 30.45 -11.53
C ARG A 567 -22.91 30.94 -11.51
N ILE A 568 -22.61 32.07 -10.86
CA ILE A 568 -21.26 32.61 -10.72
C ILE A 568 -20.86 32.62 -9.24
N LEU A 569 -19.69 32.06 -8.96
CA LEU A 569 -19.07 32.05 -7.64
C LEU A 569 -17.70 32.74 -7.72
N PHE A 570 -17.49 33.76 -6.89
CA PHE A 570 -16.21 34.47 -6.78
C PHE A 570 -15.48 34.03 -5.51
N THR A 571 -14.37 33.32 -5.65
CA THR A 571 -13.59 32.74 -4.54
C THR A 571 -12.12 33.20 -4.59
N PRO A 572 -11.86 34.51 -4.37
CA PRO A 572 -10.52 35.07 -4.41
C PRO A 572 -9.65 34.60 -3.23
N ASN A 573 -8.33 34.67 -3.39
CA ASN A 573 -7.39 34.56 -2.28
C ASN A 573 -6.41 35.74 -2.28
N PHE A 574 -6.23 36.42 -1.15
CA PHE A 574 -5.42 37.64 -1.00
C PHE A 574 -5.76 38.76 -2.01
N ALA A 575 -7.01 38.80 -2.52
CA ALA A 575 -7.41 39.81 -3.50
C ALA A 575 -7.53 41.22 -2.89
N PRO A 576 -7.21 42.27 -3.67
CA PRO A 576 -7.42 43.65 -3.24
C PRO A 576 -8.91 43.98 -3.12
N LYS A 577 -9.22 44.98 -2.29
CA LYS A 577 -10.61 45.43 -2.01
C LYS A 577 -11.44 45.68 -3.27
N VAL A 578 -10.82 46.21 -4.33
CA VAL A 578 -11.48 46.51 -5.60
C VAL A 578 -12.10 45.27 -6.27
N GLU A 579 -11.53 44.08 -6.08
CA GLU A 579 -12.13 42.86 -6.64
C GLU A 579 -13.40 42.45 -5.92
N TYR A 580 -13.44 42.59 -4.59
CA TYR A 580 -14.65 42.39 -3.82
C TYR A 580 -15.73 43.42 -4.17
N GLU A 581 -15.36 44.69 -4.34
CA GLU A 581 -16.28 45.75 -4.80
C GLU A 581 -16.90 45.41 -6.16
N PHE A 582 -16.07 44.97 -7.10
CA PHE A 582 -16.54 44.56 -8.43
C PHE A 582 -17.46 43.34 -8.37
N ALA A 583 -17.07 42.25 -7.71
CA ALA A 583 -17.87 41.03 -7.60
C ALA A 583 -19.23 41.28 -6.93
N LEU A 584 -19.26 42.10 -5.87
CA LEU A 584 -20.52 42.52 -5.22
C LEU A 584 -21.40 43.39 -6.12
N SER A 585 -20.80 44.20 -7.00
CA SER A 585 -21.55 45.01 -7.98
C SER A 585 -22.20 44.15 -9.08
N VAL A 586 -21.55 43.04 -9.45
CA VAL A 586 -22.07 42.03 -10.39
C VAL A 586 -23.24 41.26 -9.78
N GLY A 587 -23.26 41.09 -8.46
CA GLY A 587 -24.31 40.37 -7.74
C GLY A 587 -24.16 38.84 -7.77
N CYS A 588 -22.94 38.34 -7.99
CA CYS A 588 -22.62 36.91 -7.87
C CYS A 588 -22.41 36.49 -6.41
N TYR A 589 -22.25 35.19 -6.14
CA TYR A 589 -21.83 34.74 -4.82
C TYR A 589 -20.37 35.16 -4.56
N VAL A 590 -20.09 35.64 -3.35
CA VAL A 590 -18.75 36.10 -2.94
C VAL A 590 -18.30 35.31 -1.72
N THR A 591 -17.16 34.63 -1.86
CA THR A 591 -16.50 33.89 -0.78
C THR A 591 -15.45 34.76 -0.11
N ILE A 592 -15.46 34.79 1.22
CA ILE A 592 -14.43 35.40 2.05
C ILE A 592 -13.45 34.32 2.51
N ASP A 593 -12.19 34.48 2.13
CA ASP A 593 -11.13 33.49 2.34
C ASP A 593 -10.30 33.73 3.62
N SER A 594 -10.31 34.96 4.16
CA SER A 594 -9.56 35.32 5.38
C SER A 594 -10.36 36.27 6.27
N LEU A 595 -9.93 36.46 7.53
CA LEU A 595 -10.57 37.43 8.44
C LEU A 595 -10.37 38.89 7.99
N TYR A 596 -9.28 39.17 7.28
CA TYR A 596 -8.85 40.53 6.98
C TYR A 596 -9.92 41.40 6.29
N PRO A 597 -10.65 40.94 5.26
CA PRO A 597 -11.75 41.71 4.66
C PRO A 597 -12.88 42.05 5.62
N LEU A 598 -13.22 41.14 6.55
CA LEU A 598 -14.26 41.36 7.56
C LEU A 598 -13.84 42.38 8.62
N GLU A 599 -12.56 42.39 8.99
CA GLU A 599 -12.02 43.32 9.99
C GLU A 599 -11.79 44.72 9.44
N ASN A 600 -11.23 44.80 8.23
CA ASN A 600 -10.70 46.06 7.68
C ASN A 600 -11.66 46.72 6.68
N TRP A 601 -12.52 45.95 6.01
CA TRP A 601 -13.48 46.46 5.02
C TRP A 601 -14.94 46.09 5.35
N PRO A 602 -15.39 46.11 6.61
CA PRO A 602 -16.71 45.59 6.99
C PRO A 602 -17.89 46.31 6.32
N GLU A 603 -17.74 47.62 6.04
CA GLU A 603 -18.79 48.40 5.37
C GLU A 603 -19.07 47.93 3.94
N LEU A 604 -18.11 47.24 3.29
CA LEU A 604 -18.30 46.66 1.96
C LEU A 604 -19.34 45.51 1.98
N PHE A 605 -19.35 44.74 3.07
CA PHE A 605 -20.18 43.54 3.23
C PHE A 605 -21.45 43.78 4.05
N LYS A 606 -21.61 44.99 4.59
CA LYS A 606 -22.73 45.36 5.46
C LYS A 606 -24.07 45.15 4.76
N ASN A 607 -24.98 44.44 5.43
CA ASN A 607 -26.28 44.02 4.89
C ASN A 607 -26.21 43.15 3.62
N ARG A 608 -25.06 42.54 3.32
CA ARG A 608 -24.87 41.63 2.17
C ARG A 608 -24.84 40.17 2.61
N GLU A 609 -25.05 39.30 1.63
CA GLU A 609 -24.88 37.85 1.76
C GLU A 609 -23.47 37.46 1.32
N VAL A 610 -22.80 36.59 2.09
CA VAL A 610 -21.45 36.10 1.81
C VAL A 610 -21.33 34.62 2.10
N ILE A 611 -20.33 33.98 1.48
CA ILE A 611 -19.87 32.64 1.81
C ILE A 611 -18.56 32.78 2.57
N VAL A 612 -18.29 31.91 3.54
CA VAL A 612 -17.05 31.92 4.30
C VAL A 612 -16.29 30.64 4.05
N ARG A 613 -15.01 30.74 3.69
CA ARG A 613 -14.13 29.57 3.55
C ARG A 613 -13.46 29.24 4.88
N ILE A 614 -13.58 28.00 5.31
CA ILE A 614 -12.99 27.45 6.53
C ILE A 614 -11.85 26.51 6.14
N ASP A 615 -10.72 26.63 6.84
CA ASP A 615 -9.62 25.67 6.75
C ASP A 615 -10.00 24.38 7.49
N PRO A 616 -9.98 23.21 6.82
CA PRO A 616 -10.22 21.93 7.48
C PRO A 616 -9.15 21.54 8.51
N GLY A 617 -8.01 22.26 8.59
CA GLY A 617 -6.92 22.03 9.54
C GLY A 617 -6.00 20.88 9.16
N THR A 618 -6.43 20.01 8.24
CA THR A 618 -5.59 19.01 7.58
C THR A 618 -5.82 19.07 6.08
N GLY A 619 -4.74 19.03 5.29
CA GLY A 619 -4.80 18.99 3.83
C GLY A 619 -4.62 17.57 3.28
N ALA A 620 -5.22 17.31 2.11
CA ALA A 620 -5.10 16.07 1.36
C ALA A 620 -4.50 16.35 -0.03
N GLY A 621 -3.78 15.38 -0.62
CA GLY A 621 -3.17 15.55 -1.95
C GLY A 621 -1.87 14.75 -2.10
N HIS A 622 -1.46 14.49 -3.34
CA HIS A 622 -0.27 13.67 -3.64
C HIS A 622 1.08 14.43 -3.49
N HIS A 623 1.04 15.77 -3.32
CA HIS A 623 2.21 16.66 -3.16
C HIS A 623 1.86 17.91 -2.33
N LYS A 624 2.88 18.54 -1.70
CA LYS A 624 2.77 19.82 -0.97
C LYS A 624 2.10 20.96 -1.76
N HIS A 625 2.26 20.99 -3.10
CA HIS A 625 1.69 22.04 -3.96
C HIS A 625 0.20 21.85 -4.29
N VAL A 626 -0.39 20.71 -3.92
CA VAL A 626 -1.82 20.40 -4.16
C VAL A 626 -2.59 20.13 -2.86
N SER A 627 -1.94 20.33 -1.71
CA SER A 627 -2.55 20.29 -0.38
C SER A 627 -2.97 21.70 0.03
N THR A 628 -4.26 21.90 0.34
CA THR A 628 -4.84 23.23 0.57
C THR A 628 -5.41 23.44 1.98
N GLY A 629 -5.12 22.54 2.92
CA GLY A 629 -5.53 22.66 4.33
C GLY A 629 -4.35 22.53 5.31
N GLY A 630 -4.53 23.06 6.52
CA GLY A 630 -3.56 23.04 7.63
C GLY A 630 -2.73 24.32 7.77
N ASN A 631 -1.92 24.39 8.84
CA ASN A 631 -1.22 25.64 9.26
C ASN A 631 -0.26 26.25 8.23
N GLU A 632 0.23 25.48 7.26
CA GLU A 632 1.05 26.00 6.14
C GLU A 632 0.22 26.41 4.92
N SER A 633 -1.11 26.24 4.97
CA SER A 633 -2.03 26.66 3.93
C SER A 633 -2.34 28.15 4.04
N LYS A 634 -2.30 28.84 2.90
CA LYS A 634 -2.71 30.24 2.78
C LYS A 634 -4.20 30.42 2.50
N PHE A 635 -5.01 29.38 2.67
CA PHE A 635 -6.39 29.32 2.21
C PHE A 635 -7.36 29.09 3.36
N GLY A 636 -8.41 29.91 3.43
CA GLY A 636 -9.49 29.75 4.40
C GLY A 636 -9.16 30.28 5.80
N ILE A 637 -10.22 30.53 6.57
CA ILE A 637 -10.13 30.97 7.96
C ILE A 637 -10.04 29.73 8.87
N THR A 638 -9.12 29.75 9.84
CA THR A 638 -8.96 28.63 10.77
C THR A 638 -10.23 28.41 11.61
N GLN A 639 -10.50 27.15 11.97
CA GLN A 639 -11.65 26.79 12.81
C GLN A 639 -11.62 27.48 14.18
N ASN A 640 -10.44 27.80 14.71
CA ASN A 640 -10.29 28.51 15.98
C ASN A 640 -10.87 29.93 15.92
N ASP A 641 -10.94 30.52 14.73
CA ASP A 641 -11.38 31.89 14.52
C ASP A 641 -12.88 32.01 14.18
N VAL A 642 -13.62 30.89 14.16
CA VAL A 642 -15.06 30.87 13.87
C VAL A 642 -15.85 31.81 14.80
N GLY A 643 -15.47 31.88 16.08
CA GLY A 643 -16.09 32.83 17.02
C GLY A 643 -15.90 34.30 16.62
N GLN A 644 -14.77 34.65 16.03
CA GLN A 644 -14.49 35.99 15.53
C GLN A 644 -15.30 36.32 14.28
N ILE A 645 -15.47 35.35 13.36
CA ILE A 645 -16.35 35.48 12.19
C ILE A 645 -17.78 35.81 12.64
N ILE A 646 -18.30 35.06 13.61
CA ILE A 646 -19.65 35.28 14.16
C ILE A 646 -19.79 36.69 14.77
N SER A 647 -18.79 37.12 15.53
CA SER A 647 -18.77 38.46 16.15
C SER A 647 -18.80 39.58 15.09
N LEU A 648 -17.91 39.51 14.09
CA LEU A 648 -17.79 40.52 13.03
C LEU A 648 -19.03 40.57 12.14
N THR A 649 -19.53 39.41 11.72
CA THR A 649 -20.72 39.32 10.86
C THR A 649 -21.97 39.84 11.56
N LYS A 650 -22.16 39.52 12.84
CA LYS A 650 -23.26 40.06 13.66
C LYS A 650 -23.16 41.58 13.84
N LYS A 651 -21.96 42.10 14.12
CA LYS A 651 -21.71 43.54 14.31
C LYS A 651 -22.10 44.37 13.08
N HIS A 652 -21.85 43.85 11.88
CA HIS A 652 -22.08 44.56 10.62
C HIS A 652 -23.30 44.06 9.83
N ASN A 653 -24.16 43.25 10.46
CA ASN A 653 -25.35 42.65 9.83
C ASN A 653 -25.02 41.95 8.49
N ILE A 654 -23.91 41.21 8.45
CA ILE A 654 -23.47 40.42 7.31
C ILE A 654 -24.12 39.04 7.44
N LYS A 655 -24.71 38.55 6.36
CA LYS A 655 -25.42 37.28 6.32
C LYS A 655 -24.53 36.19 5.74
N VAL A 656 -24.07 35.26 6.56
CA VAL A 656 -23.33 34.08 6.08
C VAL A 656 -24.36 33.06 5.55
N ILE A 657 -24.39 32.87 4.24
CA ILE A 657 -25.36 31.99 3.56
C ILE A 657 -24.78 30.63 3.14
N GLY A 658 -23.45 30.49 3.23
CA GLY A 658 -22.76 29.25 2.90
C GLY A 658 -21.41 29.13 3.57
N LEU A 659 -20.95 27.90 3.75
CA LEU A 659 -19.62 27.57 4.22
C LEU A 659 -18.87 26.79 3.13
N HIS A 660 -17.60 27.11 2.93
CA HIS A 660 -16.75 26.48 1.92
C HIS A 660 -15.53 25.85 2.58
N ALA A 661 -15.12 24.67 2.15
CA ALA A 661 -13.80 24.14 2.43
C ALA A 661 -13.24 23.48 1.18
N HIS A 662 -11.91 23.49 1.06
CA HIS A 662 -11.22 22.78 -0.01
C HIS A 662 -10.00 22.07 0.57
N SER A 663 -10.08 20.75 0.62
CA SER A 663 -9.11 19.92 1.31
C SER A 663 -7.91 19.54 0.44
N GLY A 664 -8.04 19.57 -0.90
CA GLY A 664 -6.94 19.24 -1.81
C GLY A 664 -7.32 18.96 -3.26
N SER A 665 -6.35 18.50 -4.06
CA SER A 665 -6.55 18.10 -5.47
C SER A 665 -5.99 16.72 -5.82
N GLY A 666 -6.70 16.01 -6.72
CA GLY A 666 -6.30 14.70 -7.22
C GLY A 666 -6.71 13.52 -6.34
N ILE A 667 -7.71 13.69 -5.48
CA ILE A 667 -8.16 12.65 -4.55
C ILE A 667 -8.98 11.60 -5.31
N LEU A 668 -8.71 10.31 -5.06
CA LEU A 668 -9.38 9.19 -5.73
C LEU A 668 -10.34 8.40 -4.82
N THR A 669 -10.47 8.81 -3.54
CA THR A 669 -11.24 8.09 -2.51
C THR A 669 -12.37 8.96 -1.94
N PRO A 670 -13.60 8.45 -1.83
CA PRO A 670 -14.79 9.25 -1.48
C PRO A 670 -14.78 9.79 -0.03
N ASP A 671 -14.02 9.16 0.88
CA ASP A 671 -14.03 9.43 2.33
C ASP A 671 -13.79 10.89 2.69
N LEU A 672 -12.92 11.58 1.95
CA LEU A 672 -12.56 12.96 2.22
C LEU A 672 -13.74 13.93 2.03
N TRP A 673 -14.56 13.72 1.01
CA TRP A 673 -15.74 14.58 0.77
C TRP A 673 -16.78 14.40 1.87
N GLN A 674 -16.98 13.17 2.34
CA GLN A 674 -17.87 12.90 3.46
C GLN A 674 -17.39 13.59 4.74
N GLN A 675 -16.10 13.47 5.07
CA GLN A 675 -15.51 14.13 6.23
C GLN A 675 -15.63 15.66 6.15
N THR A 676 -15.33 16.23 4.98
CA THR A 676 -15.44 17.68 4.74
C THR A 676 -16.88 18.15 4.86
N ALA A 677 -17.84 17.40 4.31
CA ALA A 677 -19.26 17.72 4.40
C ALA A 677 -19.77 17.68 5.84
N LEU A 678 -19.39 16.66 6.61
CA LEU A 678 -19.75 16.55 8.03
C LEU A 678 -19.14 17.69 8.87
N MET A 679 -17.89 18.06 8.59
CA MET A 679 -17.23 19.17 9.27
C MET A 679 -17.99 20.49 9.02
N LEU A 680 -18.26 20.82 7.75
CA LEU A 680 -18.98 22.05 7.40
C LEU A 680 -20.42 22.04 7.93
N ALA A 681 -21.12 20.89 7.86
CA ALA A 681 -22.47 20.75 8.39
C ALA A 681 -22.51 20.95 9.92
N SER A 682 -21.49 20.48 10.65
CA SER A 682 -21.40 20.71 12.10
C SER A 682 -21.18 22.19 12.47
N LEU A 683 -20.49 22.94 11.61
CA LEU A 683 -20.30 24.38 11.78
C LEU A 683 -21.54 25.20 11.38
N ALA A 684 -22.37 24.69 10.46
CA ALA A 684 -23.58 25.38 9.99
C ALA A 684 -24.56 25.71 11.12
N ASP A 685 -24.61 24.90 12.19
CA ASP A 685 -25.44 25.14 13.37
C ASP A 685 -25.11 26.47 14.08
N GLN A 686 -23.89 26.99 13.89
CA GLN A 686 -23.46 28.27 14.47
C GLN A 686 -23.83 29.48 13.58
N PHE A 687 -24.29 29.25 12.35
CA PHE A 687 -24.62 30.27 11.37
C PHE A 687 -26.08 30.13 10.89
N PRO A 688 -27.04 30.86 11.49
CA PRO A 688 -28.48 30.62 11.29
C PRO A 688 -29.02 30.76 9.85
N GLN A 689 -28.25 31.39 8.94
CA GLN A 689 -28.67 31.66 7.56
C GLN A 689 -27.95 30.76 6.54
N VAL A 690 -27.08 29.85 6.99
CA VAL A 690 -26.39 28.92 6.10
C VAL A 690 -27.39 27.96 5.49
N ARG A 691 -27.41 27.94 4.16
CA ARG A 691 -28.23 27.07 3.32
C ARG A 691 -27.41 26.21 2.36
N SER A 692 -26.09 26.39 2.35
CA SER A 692 -25.19 25.69 1.43
C SER A 692 -23.86 25.35 2.09
N ILE A 693 -23.33 24.18 1.75
CA ILE A 693 -21.96 23.78 2.02
C ILE A 693 -21.28 23.50 0.69
N ASN A 694 -20.12 24.10 0.48
CA ASN A 694 -19.31 23.91 -0.71
C ASN A 694 -18.09 23.09 -0.33
N LEU A 695 -17.95 21.90 -0.89
CA LEU A 695 -16.85 20.98 -0.57
C LEU A 695 -15.61 21.24 -1.44
N GLY A 696 -15.65 22.30 -2.26
CA GLY A 696 -14.59 22.69 -3.16
C GLY A 696 -14.42 21.69 -4.31
N GLY A 697 -13.25 21.74 -4.94
CA GLY A 697 -12.89 20.82 -6.01
C GLY A 697 -12.13 19.58 -5.53
N GLY A 698 -11.28 19.07 -6.41
CA GLY A 698 -10.26 18.09 -6.05
C GLY A 698 -10.51 16.65 -6.47
N LEU A 699 -11.65 16.37 -7.12
CA LEU A 699 -11.92 15.09 -7.75
C LEU A 699 -10.77 14.73 -8.69
N GLY A 700 -10.11 13.61 -8.41
CA GLY A 700 -9.02 13.06 -9.21
C GLY A 700 -9.48 12.37 -10.48
N ILE A 701 -8.54 12.23 -11.41
CA ILE A 701 -8.64 11.41 -12.62
C ILE A 701 -7.55 10.35 -12.58
N VAL A 702 -7.71 9.29 -13.38
CA VAL A 702 -6.66 8.27 -13.53
C VAL A 702 -5.55 8.86 -14.41
N GLU A 703 -4.38 9.09 -13.82
CA GLU A 703 -3.21 9.62 -14.54
C GLU A 703 -2.12 8.60 -14.73
N LYS A 704 -1.95 7.71 -13.75
CA LYS A 704 -0.89 6.70 -13.74
C LYS A 704 -1.49 5.32 -14.00
N PRO A 705 -0.74 4.43 -14.68
CA PRO A 705 -1.06 3.02 -14.72
C PRO A 705 -1.34 2.50 -13.31
N GLY A 706 -2.45 1.79 -13.16
CA GLY A 706 -2.77 1.14 -11.89
C GLY A 706 -3.54 1.95 -10.86
N GLN A 707 -3.81 3.24 -11.12
CA GLN A 707 -4.81 3.99 -10.36
C GLN A 707 -6.23 3.55 -10.72
N HIS A 708 -7.13 3.60 -9.75
CA HIS A 708 -8.56 3.35 -9.96
C HIS A 708 -9.33 4.67 -10.03
N PRO A 709 -10.35 4.78 -10.89
CA PRO A 709 -11.23 5.94 -10.90
C PRO A 709 -12.02 6.03 -9.60
N ILE A 710 -12.49 7.23 -9.27
CA ILE A 710 -13.39 7.46 -8.14
C ILE A 710 -14.66 6.63 -8.32
N ASP A 711 -15.07 5.94 -7.25
CA ASP A 711 -16.39 5.34 -7.16
C ASP A 711 -17.44 6.42 -6.88
N PHE A 712 -18.06 6.91 -7.95
CA PHE A 712 -19.09 7.95 -7.87
C PHE A 712 -20.37 7.47 -7.17
N ALA A 713 -20.69 6.18 -7.21
CA ALA A 713 -21.85 5.65 -6.50
C ALA A 713 -21.61 5.68 -4.98
N SER A 714 -20.40 5.31 -4.55
CA SER A 714 -19.99 5.40 -3.15
C SER A 714 -19.91 6.85 -2.65
N LEU A 715 -19.38 7.76 -3.49
CA LEU A 715 -19.36 9.20 -3.20
C LEU A 715 -20.78 9.74 -2.99
N ASP A 716 -21.69 9.45 -3.93
CA ASP A 716 -23.08 9.94 -3.87
C ASP A 716 -23.81 9.40 -2.63
N ALA A 717 -23.69 8.10 -2.35
CA ALA A 717 -24.29 7.48 -1.17
C ALA A 717 -23.78 8.10 0.15
N SER A 718 -22.47 8.37 0.21
CA SER A 718 -21.84 8.96 1.40
C SER A 718 -22.31 10.40 1.66
N LEU A 719 -22.50 11.20 0.61
CA LEU A 719 -23.00 12.57 0.72
C LEU A 719 -24.52 12.62 0.94
N LEU A 720 -25.29 11.69 0.37
CA LEU A 720 -26.72 11.53 0.67
C LEU A 720 -26.95 11.22 2.14
N ALA A 721 -26.07 10.44 2.78
CA ALA A 721 -26.13 10.20 4.23
C ALA A 721 -26.00 11.51 5.03
N VAL A 722 -25.11 12.42 4.62
CA VAL A 722 -24.99 13.74 5.24
C VAL A 722 -26.25 14.57 5.00
N LYS A 723 -26.75 14.61 3.76
CA LYS A 723 -27.97 15.34 3.38
C LYS A 723 -29.21 14.86 4.14
N SER A 724 -29.30 13.56 4.43
CA SER A 724 -30.39 12.98 5.24
C SER A 724 -30.42 13.52 6.68
N ARG A 725 -29.24 13.85 7.23
CA ARG A 725 -29.09 14.43 8.57
C ARG A 725 -29.27 15.95 8.56
N TYR A 726 -28.97 16.60 7.44
CA TYR A 726 -29.03 18.05 7.27
C TYR A 726 -29.82 18.44 5.99
N PRO A 727 -31.14 18.16 5.93
CA PRO A 727 -31.94 18.31 4.70
C PRO A 727 -32.08 19.75 4.20
N GLN A 728 -31.79 20.74 5.04
CA GLN A 728 -31.81 22.15 4.70
C GLN A 728 -30.56 22.62 3.92
N LEU A 729 -29.49 21.83 3.89
CA LEU A 729 -28.22 22.20 3.26
C LEU A 729 -28.15 21.72 1.82
N GLN A 730 -27.83 22.64 0.93
CA GLN A 730 -27.38 22.32 -0.42
C GLN A 730 -25.90 21.94 -0.43
N ILE A 731 -25.51 20.94 -1.22
CA ILE A 731 -24.11 20.52 -1.38
C ILE A 731 -23.61 21.00 -2.74
N TRP A 732 -22.53 21.78 -2.74
CA TRP A 732 -21.90 22.33 -3.95
C TRP A 732 -20.50 21.74 -4.14
N LEU A 733 -20.06 21.62 -5.41
CA LEU A 733 -18.70 21.21 -5.78
C LEU A 733 -18.09 22.11 -6.86
N GLU A 734 -16.76 22.21 -6.85
CA GLU A 734 -15.96 23.01 -7.80
C GLU A 734 -14.89 22.19 -8.56
N PRO A 735 -15.19 21.04 -9.19
CA PRO A 735 -14.16 20.10 -9.63
C PRO A 735 -13.53 20.47 -10.99
N GLY A 736 -12.92 21.66 -11.10
CA GLY A 736 -12.39 22.21 -12.36
C GLY A 736 -11.55 21.22 -13.18
N ARG A 737 -10.53 20.62 -12.54
CA ARG A 737 -9.63 19.66 -13.21
C ARG A 737 -10.36 18.43 -13.75
N PHE A 738 -11.37 17.93 -13.04
CA PHE A 738 -12.10 16.72 -13.42
C PHE A 738 -12.85 16.89 -14.74
N PHE A 739 -13.41 18.08 -14.99
CA PHE A 739 -14.14 18.37 -16.22
C PHE A 739 -13.25 18.32 -17.47
N VAL A 740 -12.00 18.79 -17.36
CA VAL A 740 -11.22 19.14 -18.56
C VAL A 740 -9.93 18.36 -18.72
N ALA A 741 -9.34 17.80 -17.65
CA ALA A 741 -8.00 17.21 -17.71
C ALA A 741 -7.88 16.11 -18.78
N GLU A 742 -8.73 15.08 -18.73
CA GLU A 742 -8.72 13.98 -19.70
C GLU A 742 -9.18 14.40 -21.10
N SER A 743 -9.88 15.53 -21.25
CA SER A 743 -10.34 16.02 -22.56
C SER A 743 -9.22 16.65 -23.39
N GLY A 744 -8.07 16.99 -22.79
CA GLY A 744 -6.98 17.67 -23.46
C GLY A 744 -5.77 16.78 -23.71
N VAL A 745 -5.21 16.89 -24.91
CA VAL A 745 -3.91 16.30 -25.29
C VAL A 745 -3.01 17.35 -25.93
N ILE A 746 -1.69 17.18 -25.85
CA ILE A 746 -0.73 17.92 -26.70
C ILE A 746 -0.24 16.99 -27.80
N LEU A 747 -0.24 17.47 -29.03
CA LEU A 747 0.41 16.83 -30.16
C LEU A 747 1.68 17.60 -30.52
N ALA A 748 2.80 16.88 -30.65
CA ALA A 748 4.08 17.48 -30.98
C ALA A 748 4.93 16.51 -31.83
N LYS A 749 5.57 17.03 -32.87
CA LYS A 749 6.47 16.26 -33.72
C LYS A 749 7.82 16.05 -33.06
N VAL A 750 8.37 14.86 -33.26
CA VAL A 750 9.74 14.52 -32.91
C VAL A 750 10.68 15.28 -33.85
N THR A 751 11.59 16.05 -33.26
CA THR A 751 12.60 16.82 -33.98
C THR A 751 13.89 16.04 -34.13
N GLN A 752 14.31 15.33 -33.08
CA GLN A 752 15.56 14.56 -33.10
C GLN A 752 15.58 13.46 -32.04
N CYS A 753 16.25 12.35 -32.35
CA CYS A 753 16.58 11.30 -31.39
C CYS A 753 18.08 11.32 -31.12
N LYS A 754 18.48 11.24 -29.86
CA LYS A 754 19.89 11.30 -29.44
C LYS A 754 20.18 10.22 -28.40
N GLU A 755 21.33 9.57 -28.50
CA GLU A 755 21.83 8.66 -27.47
C GLU A 755 23.04 9.28 -26.76
N LYS A 756 23.10 9.15 -25.43
CA LYS A 756 24.24 9.55 -24.60
C LYS A 756 24.52 8.46 -23.57
N GLY A 757 25.52 7.64 -23.83
CA GLY A 757 25.80 6.46 -23.02
C GLY A 757 24.65 5.45 -23.13
N LYS A 758 24.06 5.05 -22.00
CA LYS A 758 22.89 4.15 -21.96
C LYS A 758 21.54 4.88 -22.04
N VAL A 759 21.53 6.20 -22.10
CA VAL A 759 20.30 7.01 -22.08
C VAL A 759 19.92 7.45 -23.48
N LYS A 760 18.64 7.27 -23.84
CA LYS A 760 18.05 7.74 -25.10
C LYS A 760 17.18 8.96 -24.85
N PHE A 761 17.28 9.95 -25.70
CA PHE A 761 16.52 11.19 -25.67
C PHE A 761 15.72 11.33 -26.96
N ILE A 762 14.44 11.67 -26.84
CA ILE A 762 13.56 12.04 -27.94
C ILE A 762 13.19 13.50 -27.73
N GLY A 763 13.75 14.37 -28.56
CA GLY A 763 13.41 15.79 -28.59
C GLY A 763 12.14 16.02 -29.39
N ILE A 764 11.23 16.83 -28.87
CA ILE A 764 10.02 17.27 -29.58
C ILE A 764 10.02 18.80 -29.75
N GLU A 765 9.14 19.29 -30.61
CA GLU A 765 9.10 20.72 -31.00
C GLU A 765 8.54 21.69 -29.93
N THR A 766 8.08 21.16 -28.78
CA THR A 766 7.58 21.93 -27.64
C THR A 766 8.11 21.38 -26.32
N GLY A 767 8.10 22.19 -25.25
CA GLY A 767 8.61 21.80 -23.95
C GLY A 767 7.79 22.36 -22.80
N MET A 768 8.50 22.63 -21.70
CA MET A 768 8.00 23.27 -20.49
C MET A 768 7.34 24.63 -20.74
N ASN A 769 7.65 25.29 -21.86
CA ASN A 769 6.98 26.52 -22.27
C ASN A 769 5.49 26.27 -22.57
N SER A 770 5.11 25.10 -23.07
CA SER A 770 3.71 24.71 -23.28
C SER A 770 3.14 23.96 -22.09
N LEU A 771 3.92 23.08 -21.46
CA LEU A 771 3.47 22.24 -20.34
C LEU A 771 4.51 22.26 -19.22
N ILE A 772 4.41 23.25 -18.32
CA ILE A 772 5.40 23.46 -17.25
C ILE A 772 5.28 22.45 -16.09
N ARG A 773 4.13 21.77 -15.96
CA ARG A 773 3.78 20.94 -14.79
C ARG A 773 4.79 19.82 -14.48
N PRO A 774 5.33 19.07 -15.46
CA PRO A 774 6.39 18.08 -15.20
C PRO A 774 7.63 18.72 -14.57
N SER A 775 8.05 19.88 -15.07
CA SER A 775 9.23 20.60 -14.56
C SER A 775 8.99 21.30 -13.23
N LEU A 776 7.77 21.82 -12.99
CA LEU A 776 7.44 22.62 -11.82
C LEU A 776 7.24 21.77 -10.56
N TYR A 777 6.55 20.63 -10.68
CA TYR A 777 6.19 19.78 -9.54
C TYR A 777 6.08 18.29 -9.89
N GLY A 778 6.76 17.84 -10.95
CA GLY A 778 6.86 16.42 -11.27
C GLY A 778 5.55 15.77 -11.75
N ALA A 779 4.65 16.55 -12.37
CA ALA A 779 3.38 16.02 -12.88
C ALA A 779 3.59 14.88 -13.88
N TYR A 780 2.88 13.77 -13.68
CA TYR A 780 2.88 12.66 -14.62
C TYR A 780 1.84 12.89 -15.72
N HIS A 781 2.27 12.72 -16.96
CA HIS A 781 1.41 12.58 -18.12
C HIS A 781 1.78 11.30 -18.87
N GLU A 782 0.78 10.60 -19.40
CA GLU A 782 1.03 9.52 -20.34
C GLU A 782 1.55 10.13 -21.65
N ILE A 783 2.62 9.54 -22.18
CA ILE A 783 3.22 9.95 -23.45
C ILE A 783 3.26 8.73 -24.35
N VAL A 784 2.67 8.83 -25.54
CA VAL A 784 2.66 7.77 -26.55
C VAL A 784 3.19 8.30 -27.87
N ASN A 785 3.81 7.43 -28.66
CA ASN A 785 4.06 7.71 -30.07
C ASN A 785 2.76 7.42 -30.83
N LEU A 786 2.00 8.47 -31.13
CA LEU A 786 0.68 8.36 -31.77
C LEU A 786 0.81 7.79 -33.19
N THR A 787 1.89 8.14 -33.90
CA THR A 787 2.17 7.60 -35.24
C THR A 787 2.36 6.08 -35.20
N ARG A 788 3.01 5.57 -34.15
CA ARG A 788 3.38 4.15 -33.99
C ARG A 788 2.66 3.47 -32.83
N LEU A 789 1.43 3.88 -32.54
CA LEU A 789 0.73 3.53 -31.29
C LEU A 789 0.67 2.01 -31.01
N TYR A 790 0.48 1.22 -32.08
CA TYR A 790 0.31 -0.23 -32.01
C TYR A 790 1.59 -1.02 -32.32
N GLU A 791 2.73 -0.35 -32.54
CA GLU A 791 4.01 -1.03 -32.71
C GLU A 791 4.55 -1.53 -31.37
N GLU A 792 5.36 -2.61 -31.42
CA GLU A 792 6.00 -3.14 -30.22
C GLU A 792 6.95 -2.10 -29.60
N LYS A 793 6.88 -2.00 -28.27
CA LYS A 793 7.74 -1.10 -27.52
C LYS A 793 9.18 -1.63 -27.52
N ALA A 794 10.13 -0.77 -27.87
CA ALA A 794 11.50 -1.16 -28.17
C ALA A 794 12.53 -0.73 -27.11
N GLY A 795 12.21 0.30 -26.30
CA GLY A 795 13.11 0.74 -25.23
C GLY A 795 12.66 2.01 -24.53
N PHE A 796 13.36 2.34 -23.44
CA PHE A 796 13.11 3.52 -22.62
C PHE A 796 13.79 4.76 -23.23
N SER A 797 13.13 5.92 -23.14
CA SER A 797 13.66 7.20 -23.60
C SER A 797 13.13 8.36 -22.77
N HIS A 798 13.95 9.40 -22.57
CA HIS A 798 13.52 10.67 -22.01
C HIS A 798 12.90 11.54 -23.11
N ILE A 799 11.76 12.15 -22.84
CA ILE A 799 11.05 13.05 -23.74
C ILE A 799 11.34 14.49 -23.30
N VAL A 800 12.02 15.23 -24.15
CA VAL A 800 12.56 16.56 -23.83
C VAL A 800 12.08 17.60 -24.83
N GLY A 801 11.94 18.83 -24.36
CA GLY A 801 11.59 19.96 -25.21
C GLY A 801 12.81 20.74 -25.74
N PRO A 802 12.57 21.83 -26.49
CA PRO A 802 13.61 22.66 -27.10
C PRO A 802 14.02 23.87 -26.24
N ILE A 803 13.52 24.01 -25.02
CA ILE A 803 13.85 25.10 -24.11
C ILE A 803 15.24 24.85 -23.52
N CYS A 804 16.06 25.91 -23.48
CA CYS A 804 17.41 25.87 -22.95
C CYS A 804 17.36 25.97 -21.41
N GLU A 805 16.73 24.99 -20.79
CA GLU A 805 16.66 24.82 -19.35
C GLU A 805 16.85 23.34 -19.03
N SER A 806 17.61 23.05 -17.98
CA SER A 806 17.88 21.70 -17.51
C SER A 806 16.61 20.93 -17.16
N GLY A 807 15.59 21.64 -16.68
CA GLY A 807 14.28 21.09 -16.34
C GLY A 807 13.34 20.85 -17.53
N ASP A 808 13.72 21.12 -18.79
CA ASP A 808 12.84 20.94 -19.96
C ASP A 808 12.70 19.45 -20.38
N THR A 809 12.24 18.65 -19.44
CA THR A 809 11.93 17.23 -19.62
C THR A 809 10.46 17.00 -19.29
N LEU A 810 9.70 16.56 -20.30
CA LEU A 810 8.27 16.28 -20.19
C LEU A 810 8.01 14.87 -19.64
N GLY A 811 8.98 13.95 -19.80
CA GLY A 811 8.88 12.62 -19.22
C GLY A 811 10.20 11.88 -19.20
N TYR A 812 10.53 11.29 -18.06
CA TYR A 812 11.68 10.40 -17.90
C TYR A 812 11.28 8.95 -18.21
N ASP A 813 12.25 8.16 -18.67
CA ASP A 813 12.16 6.71 -18.94
C ASP A 813 10.80 6.25 -19.49
N ARG A 814 10.39 6.82 -20.63
CA ARG A 814 9.16 6.44 -21.32
C ARG A 814 9.44 5.25 -22.22
N LEU A 815 8.73 4.14 -21.98
CA LEU A 815 8.80 2.95 -22.81
C LEU A 815 8.00 3.17 -24.10
N LEU A 816 8.70 3.31 -25.23
CA LEU A 816 8.13 3.66 -26.52
C LEU A 816 8.60 2.69 -27.62
N PRO A 817 7.86 2.57 -28.74
CA PRO A 817 8.37 1.94 -29.95
C PRO A 817 9.57 2.71 -30.52
N VAL A 818 10.24 2.13 -31.52
CA VAL A 818 11.33 2.81 -32.23
C VAL A 818 10.82 4.12 -32.82
N THR A 819 11.19 5.23 -32.18
CA THR A 819 10.69 6.56 -32.52
C THR A 819 11.69 7.30 -33.41
N LYS A 820 11.20 7.95 -34.47
CA LYS A 820 12.00 8.64 -35.47
C LYS A 820 11.58 10.11 -35.60
N GLU A 821 12.47 10.92 -36.18
CA GLU A 821 12.14 12.28 -36.59
C GLU A 821 10.87 12.28 -37.45
N GLY A 822 9.99 13.26 -37.19
CA GLY A 822 8.71 13.40 -37.88
C GLY A 822 7.56 12.58 -37.27
N ASP A 823 7.82 11.59 -36.41
CA ASP A 823 6.76 10.92 -35.67
C ASP A 823 6.03 11.93 -34.76
N VAL A 824 4.73 11.73 -34.55
CA VAL A 824 3.90 12.57 -33.65
C VAL A 824 3.83 11.90 -32.29
N LEU A 825 4.30 12.59 -31.25
CA LEU A 825 4.04 12.22 -29.86
C LEU A 825 2.75 12.88 -29.37
N LEU A 826 1.98 12.12 -28.60
CA LEU A 826 0.82 12.60 -27.87
C LEU A 826 1.14 12.60 -26.38
N ILE A 827 0.86 13.72 -25.70
CA ILE A 827 0.92 13.86 -24.25
C ILE A 827 -0.51 13.99 -23.73
N ALA A 828 -0.97 13.01 -22.95
CA ALA A 828 -2.36 12.93 -22.50
C ALA A 828 -2.62 13.72 -21.21
N ASN A 829 -3.89 13.95 -20.89
CA ASN A 829 -4.38 14.58 -19.66
C ASN A 829 -3.88 16.02 -19.44
N THR A 830 -3.68 16.77 -20.54
CA THR A 830 -3.11 18.13 -20.53
C THR A 830 -4.19 19.22 -20.54
N GLY A 831 -5.47 18.85 -20.49
CA GLY A 831 -6.58 19.79 -20.58
C GLY A 831 -6.73 20.73 -19.39
N ALA A 832 -6.18 20.37 -18.22
CA ALA A 832 -6.17 21.19 -17.02
C ALA A 832 -4.75 21.66 -16.68
N TYR A 833 -4.60 22.94 -16.34
CA TYR A 833 -3.34 23.56 -15.92
C TYR A 833 -2.21 23.40 -16.95
N GLY A 834 -2.56 23.17 -18.22
CA GLY A 834 -1.64 23.08 -19.35
C GLY A 834 -1.40 24.47 -19.93
N HIS A 835 -2.13 24.80 -21.01
CA HIS A 835 -1.94 26.05 -21.75
C HIS A 835 -2.10 27.33 -20.88
N CYS A 836 -2.99 27.33 -19.90
CA CYS A 836 -3.16 28.49 -18.99
C CYS A 836 -1.93 28.77 -18.09
N MET A 837 -1.00 27.81 -17.96
CA MET A 837 0.28 27.98 -17.28
C MET A 837 1.47 28.08 -18.26
N SER A 838 1.18 28.22 -19.56
CA SER A 838 2.21 28.32 -20.59
C SER A 838 2.94 29.66 -20.55
N SER A 839 4.13 29.70 -21.14
CA SER A 839 4.98 30.89 -21.17
C SER A 839 5.65 31.07 -22.52
N HIS A 840 6.12 32.29 -22.79
CA HIS A 840 7.00 32.60 -23.91
C HIS A 840 8.47 32.58 -23.49
N TYR A 841 8.84 31.73 -22.52
CA TYR A 841 10.23 31.60 -22.08
C TYR A 841 11.13 31.19 -23.25
N ASN A 842 12.34 31.72 -23.30
CA ASN A 842 13.24 31.69 -24.46
C ASN A 842 12.64 32.28 -25.75
N LEU A 843 11.62 33.14 -25.66
CA LEU A 843 10.87 33.71 -26.78
C LEU A 843 10.26 32.65 -27.71
N ARG A 844 10.04 31.43 -27.20
CA ARG A 844 9.41 30.34 -27.94
C ARG A 844 7.92 30.31 -27.61
N PRO A 845 7.03 30.44 -28.61
CA PRO A 845 5.60 30.42 -28.36
C PRO A 845 5.16 29.06 -27.83
N PRO A 846 4.15 29.01 -26.95
CA PRO A 846 3.54 27.76 -26.55
C PRO A 846 2.73 27.14 -27.70
N ALA A 847 2.37 25.86 -27.53
CA ALA A 847 1.53 25.13 -28.46
C ALA A 847 0.15 25.79 -28.57
N GLN A 848 -0.36 25.92 -29.80
CA GLN A 848 -1.65 26.56 -30.05
C GLN A 848 -2.84 25.70 -29.59
N GLU A 849 -3.97 26.31 -29.27
CA GLU A 849 -5.18 25.61 -28.82
C GLU A 849 -6.15 25.37 -29.97
N ILE A 850 -6.62 24.13 -30.14
CA ILE A 850 -7.70 23.75 -31.06
C ILE A 850 -8.73 22.86 -30.36
N VAL A 851 -9.92 22.78 -30.95
CA VAL A 851 -11.05 22.00 -30.41
C VAL A 851 -11.43 20.92 -31.41
N LEU A 852 -11.72 19.74 -30.87
CA LEU A 852 -12.32 18.63 -31.58
C LEU A 852 -13.75 18.47 -31.08
N GLU A 853 -14.69 18.85 -31.92
CA GLU A 853 -16.13 18.67 -31.71
C GLU A 853 -16.58 17.24 -32.03
#